data_AF-A0A7J7F2H2-F1
#
_entry.id   AF-A0A7J7F2H2-F1
#
_cell.length_a   1.000
_cell.length_b   1.000
_cell.length_c   1.000
_cell.angle_alpha   90.00
_cell.angle_beta   90.00
_cell.angle_gamma   90.00
#
_symmetry.space_group_name_H-M   'P 1'
#
loop_
_entity.id
_entity.type
_entity.pdbx_description
1 polymer ?
#
loop_
_entity_poly.entity_id
_entity_poly.type
_entity_poly.pdbx_seq_one_letter_code
_entity_poly.pdbx_strand_id
1 'polypeptide(L)'
;MSVALQELGGGGDMVEYKRATLRDEDAPETPVEGGASPDAVEVGKGVLPFPPGPSPPMKPGTPRSSGLAWKPTCPHLCSISGLCARTMVGFRKRTRQFLSSRTQLELVLAGVSLLLTALLLGCFVALGVQYHRDPSHSTCLTEACIRVAGKILESLDRGVNPCEDFYQFSCGGWIRRNPLPDGRSRWNTFNSLWDQNQAILKHLLENTTFNSSSEAERKTQRFYLSCLQVERIEELGAQPLRDLIDKVGPLGGLLAGGTGQTLGEDVAPESSGDPCAIGSAMVSTQIGGWNVTGPWDQDNFMEVLKAVAGTYRATPFFTVYISADSKSSNSNVIQVDQSGLFLPSRDYYLNRTANEKVLTAYLDYMEELGMLLGGRPASTREQMRQVLELEIQLANITVPQDQRRDEEKIYHKMSIGELQALAPLIDWLEFLSFLLSPLELGDSEPVVVYGTDYLQQVSELINRTEPSVLNNYLIWNLVQKTTSSLDRRFESAQEKLLETLYGTKKSCTPRWQTCISNTDDALGFALGSLFVQATFDRQSKEIAEGMISEIRTSFEDALGQLVWMDEKTRQAAKEKAEAIYDMIGFPDFILEPKQLDDVYDGYEVSEDSFFQNMLNLYNFSAKVMADQLRKPPSREQWSMTPQTVNAYYLPTKNEIVFPAGILQAPFYARNHPKALNFGGIGVVMGHELTHAFDDQGREYDKEGNLRPWWQNESLAAFRNHTACMEEQYSQYQVNGEKLNGRQTLGENIADNGGLKAAYNVSGPASCLVAETHPPWGGRVLGGGGGQALTDLLPLCPTPGLQSVAEKAWGGAAAASCGAHQPPALLCGIRPGIALLGGPGSAPLPLPPGHEMDWAMGPKMGFGRWSGKASCPEPLGWGPQKHVRRPEEGELFRRILQISEGRAALLEGQRVWCSVRTPESSHEGLVTDPHSPARFRVLGTLSNSRDFLRHFGCPVGSPMNPGQLCEVW
;
A
#
# COMPACT_ATOMS: atom_id res chain seq x y z
N MET A 1 -10.80 -1.87 -12.24
CA MET A 1 -10.98 -0.44 -12.52
C MET A 1 -11.76 0.25 -11.39
N SER A 2 -11.19 0.53 -10.22
CA SER A 2 -9.99 -0.06 -9.58
C SER A 2 -10.42 -1.33 -8.83
N VAL A 3 -9.99 -2.52 -9.27
CA VAL A 3 -10.81 -3.77 -9.20
C VAL A 3 -12.27 -3.51 -9.66
N ALA A 4 -13.20 -3.27 -8.73
CA ALA A 4 -14.56 -2.75 -8.99
C ALA A 4 -14.89 -1.60 -8.01
N LEU A 5 -14.04 -0.58 -7.97
CA LEU A 5 -13.89 0.39 -6.87
C LEU A 5 -13.68 -0.32 -5.52
N GLN A 6 -12.62 -1.15 -5.47
CA GLN A 6 -12.07 -1.84 -4.29
C GLN A 6 -13.13 -2.35 -3.30
N GLU A 7 -13.94 -3.31 -3.79
CA GLU A 7 -15.05 -3.94 -3.07
C GLU A 7 -16.09 -2.96 -2.48
N LEU A 8 -16.39 -1.91 -3.26
CA LEU A 8 -17.50 -0.94 -3.11
C LEU A 8 -17.52 -0.05 -1.86
N GLY A 9 -16.69 -0.34 -0.86
CA GLY A 9 -16.68 0.32 0.46
C GLY A 9 -16.71 -0.64 1.65
N GLY A 10 -16.50 -1.95 1.45
CA GLY A 10 -16.46 -2.96 2.53
C GLY A 10 -15.17 -2.98 3.36
N GLY A 11 -14.75 -1.85 3.94
CA GLY A 11 -13.55 -1.77 4.76
C GLY A 11 -13.21 -0.34 5.18
N GLY A 12 -12.95 -0.12 6.47
CA GLY A 12 -12.86 1.21 7.09
C GLY A 12 -11.55 1.96 6.88
N ASP A 13 -11.06 2.15 5.66
CA ASP A 13 -9.92 3.03 5.36
C ASP A 13 -10.38 4.28 4.58
N MET A 14 -11.10 5.19 5.26
CA MET A 14 -11.29 6.55 4.73
C MET A 14 -9.91 7.23 4.67
N VAL A 15 -9.40 7.47 3.45
CA VAL A 15 -8.11 8.13 3.19
C VAL A 15 -8.23 9.65 3.43
N GLU A 16 -8.48 10.01 4.69
CA GLU A 16 -8.85 11.35 5.11
C GLU A 16 -7.63 12.18 5.54
N TYR A 17 -7.18 13.06 4.64
CA TYR A 17 -5.87 13.69 4.82
C TYR A 17 -5.78 15.15 4.33
N LYS A 18 -5.90 16.12 5.24
CA LYS A 18 -6.28 17.50 4.90
C LYS A 18 -5.42 18.68 5.45
N ARG A 19 -4.12 18.71 5.03
CA ARG A 19 -3.15 19.86 4.90
C ARG A 19 -2.56 20.64 6.11
N ALA A 20 -1.22 20.79 6.09
CA ALA A 20 -0.44 21.84 6.78
C ALA A 20 -0.26 23.17 5.99
N THR A 21 -0.05 24.27 6.73
CA THR A 21 0.17 25.62 6.17
C THR A 21 1.65 25.98 5.92
N LEU A 22 1.89 26.79 4.88
CA LEU A 22 2.98 27.78 4.83
C LEU A 22 2.34 29.18 4.75
N ARG A 23 2.98 30.17 5.39
CA ARG A 23 2.67 31.62 5.31
C ARG A 23 3.70 32.33 4.39
N ASP A 24 3.80 33.65 4.19
CA ASP A 24 3.26 34.91 4.78
C ASP A 24 3.13 35.96 3.61
N GLU A 25 2.31 37.01 3.54
CA GLU A 25 1.30 37.69 4.40
C GLU A 25 0.05 38.11 3.56
N ASP A 26 -1.05 38.57 4.19
CA ASP A 26 -2.22 39.21 3.54
C ASP A 26 -2.12 40.77 3.51
N ALA A 27 -2.66 41.43 2.47
CA ALA A 27 -3.00 42.86 2.48
C ALA A 27 -4.13 43.21 1.46
N PRO A 28 -5.03 44.19 1.75
CA PRO A 28 -6.36 44.25 1.11
C PRO A 28 -6.53 45.23 -0.09
N GLU A 29 -7.72 45.14 -0.70
CA GLU A 29 -8.18 45.86 -1.90
C GLU A 29 -8.34 47.39 -1.76
N THR A 30 -8.27 48.11 -2.90
CA THR A 30 -9.34 49.05 -3.36
C THR A 30 -9.10 49.52 -4.81
N PRO A 31 -10.13 49.96 -5.58
CA PRO A 31 -10.05 50.13 -7.04
C PRO A 31 -9.91 51.59 -7.53
N VAL A 32 -9.52 51.80 -8.81
CA VAL A 32 -9.87 52.97 -9.65
C VAL A 32 -9.69 52.67 -11.15
N GLU A 33 -10.27 53.53 -12.01
CA GLU A 33 -10.49 53.35 -13.45
C GLU A 33 -9.30 53.65 -14.39
N GLY A 34 -9.27 52.98 -15.55
CA GLY A 34 -9.30 53.66 -16.86
C GLY A 34 -8.00 54.14 -17.55
N GLY A 35 -7.93 53.94 -18.89
CA GLY A 35 -7.27 54.91 -19.78
C GLY A 35 -6.17 54.42 -20.75
N ALA A 36 -6.56 54.25 -22.03
CA ALA A 36 -5.85 54.71 -23.24
C ALA A 36 -4.36 54.35 -23.54
N SER A 37 -4.18 53.69 -24.70
CA SER A 37 -3.04 53.84 -25.64
C SER A 37 -2.99 55.31 -26.19
N PRO A 38 -1.93 55.83 -26.87
CA PRO A 38 -1.21 55.16 -27.98
C PRO A 38 0.28 55.56 -28.22
N ASP A 39 0.76 55.25 -29.45
CA ASP A 39 1.94 55.74 -30.20
C ASP A 39 3.35 55.37 -29.69
N ALA A 40 4.28 54.73 -30.43
CA ALA A 40 4.55 54.50 -31.87
C ALA A 40 5.42 55.56 -32.61
N VAL A 41 6.26 55.06 -33.55
CA VAL A 41 6.95 55.68 -34.73
C VAL A 41 8.28 54.92 -34.97
N GLU A 42 8.47 54.14 -36.05
CA GLU A 42 8.85 54.49 -37.46
C GLU A 42 10.36 54.85 -37.62
N VAL A 43 11.12 54.62 -38.72
CA VAL A 43 10.92 54.24 -40.16
C VAL A 43 12.14 53.31 -40.55
N GLY A 44 12.18 52.42 -41.55
CA GLY A 44 11.27 51.97 -42.63
C GLY A 44 11.98 51.86 -44.01
N LYS A 45 11.31 51.25 -45.02
CA LYS A 45 11.72 51.02 -46.46
C LYS A 45 12.66 49.82 -46.77
N GLY A 46 12.44 48.99 -47.82
CA GLY A 46 11.20 48.79 -48.61
C GLY A 46 11.31 48.06 -49.98
N VAL A 47 10.26 47.30 -50.34
CA VAL A 47 9.58 47.21 -51.68
C VAL A 47 10.29 46.41 -52.83
N LEU A 48 9.91 45.13 -53.11
CA LEU A 48 8.88 44.58 -54.09
C LEU A 48 9.36 44.48 -55.58
N PRO A 49 8.72 43.72 -56.53
CA PRO A 49 7.36 43.11 -56.55
C PRO A 49 7.20 41.64 -57.07
N PHE A 50 5.93 41.18 -57.16
CA PHE A 50 5.34 39.89 -57.66
C PHE A 50 4.95 39.95 -59.18
N PRO A 51 4.22 38.99 -59.88
CA PRO A 51 3.40 37.82 -59.47
C PRO A 51 3.63 36.48 -60.31
N PRO A 52 2.63 35.67 -60.79
CA PRO A 52 2.15 34.43 -60.14
C PRO A 52 2.13 33.11 -61.00
N GLY A 53 1.83 31.94 -60.39
CA GLY A 53 1.57 30.65 -61.09
C GLY A 53 1.03 29.50 -60.18
N PRO A 54 0.42 28.39 -60.70
CA PRO A 54 -0.55 27.56 -59.94
C PRO A 54 -0.18 26.07 -59.61
N SER A 55 -1.11 25.37 -58.93
CA SER A 55 -1.11 24.03 -58.25
C SER A 55 -1.88 22.89 -59.00
N PRO A 56 -2.16 21.64 -58.49
CA PRO A 56 -1.66 20.75 -57.38
C PRO A 56 -1.23 19.33 -57.95
N PRO A 57 -1.68 18.08 -57.57
CA PRO A 57 -2.05 17.37 -56.29
C PRO A 57 -1.54 15.88 -56.05
N MET A 58 -1.68 15.37 -54.81
CA MET A 58 -1.99 13.98 -54.32
C MET A 58 -1.18 12.65 -54.57
N LYS A 59 -0.85 11.98 -53.44
CA LYS A 59 -0.87 10.51 -53.11
C LYS A 59 0.12 9.53 -53.86
N PRO A 60 0.08 8.18 -53.69
CA PRO A 60 0.83 7.45 -52.62
C PRO A 60 1.65 6.20 -53.09
N GLY A 61 2.49 5.59 -52.21
CA GLY A 61 2.82 4.15 -52.28
C GLY A 61 4.25 3.65 -51.96
N THR A 62 4.34 2.34 -51.72
CA THR A 62 5.56 1.46 -51.72
C THR A 62 5.55 0.56 -53.00
N PRO A 63 6.50 -0.35 -53.33
CA PRO A 63 7.80 -0.73 -52.73
C PRO A 63 8.96 -1.04 -53.77
N ARG A 64 10.03 -1.71 -53.32
CA ARG A 64 10.90 -2.71 -54.04
C ARG A 64 11.92 -2.32 -55.16
N SER A 65 13.19 -2.43 -54.78
CA SER A 65 14.25 -3.34 -55.30
C SER A 65 15.05 -3.12 -56.62
N SER A 66 16.37 -3.38 -56.47
CA SER A 66 17.34 -3.96 -57.42
C SER A 66 18.12 -3.04 -58.39
N GLY A 67 19.43 -3.30 -58.53
CA GLY A 67 20.28 -2.68 -59.57
C GLY A 67 21.76 -2.46 -59.19
N LEU A 68 22.65 -2.99 -60.04
CA LEU A 68 24.12 -2.87 -60.12
C LEU A 68 24.66 -1.40 -60.16
N ALA A 69 25.96 -1.06 -60.01
CA ALA A 69 27.17 -1.70 -59.42
C ALA A 69 28.39 -0.71 -59.53
N TRP A 70 29.62 -1.17 -59.22
CA TRP A 70 30.96 -0.56 -59.47
C TRP A 70 31.46 0.62 -58.57
N LYS A 71 32.41 0.26 -57.67
CA LYS A 71 33.84 0.70 -57.56
C LYS A 71 34.26 2.09 -58.09
N PRO A 72 35.26 2.77 -57.47
CA PRO A 72 36.51 2.20 -56.91
C PRO A 72 36.91 2.78 -55.51
N THR A 73 38.07 2.56 -54.86
CA THR A 73 39.37 1.91 -55.23
C THR A 73 40.07 1.24 -54.02
N CYS A 74 40.96 0.28 -54.30
CA CYS A 74 42.04 -0.25 -53.42
C CYS A 74 43.18 0.79 -53.21
N PRO A 75 44.20 0.63 -52.32
CA PRO A 75 45.06 -0.58 -52.14
C PRO A 75 45.64 -0.86 -50.72
N HIS A 76 46.39 -1.92 -50.43
CA HIS A 76 46.40 -3.32 -50.93
C HIS A 76 47.05 -4.24 -49.86
N LEU A 77 46.62 -5.50 -49.78
CA LEU A 77 47.35 -6.61 -49.17
C LEU A 77 47.54 -7.72 -50.21
N CYS A 78 48.74 -8.29 -50.34
CA CYS A 78 49.07 -9.43 -51.22
C CYS A 78 50.47 -10.01 -50.90
N SER A 79 50.86 -11.25 -51.24
CA SER A 79 50.13 -12.53 -51.21
C SER A 79 51.05 -13.73 -51.58
N ILE A 80 50.66 -14.96 -51.16
CA ILE A 80 51.06 -16.31 -51.68
C ILE A 80 52.53 -16.79 -51.54
N SER A 81 52.65 -18.10 -51.30
CA SER A 81 53.85 -19.00 -51.38
C SER A 81 54.91 -18.87 -50.28
N GLY A 82 55.48 -19.94 -49.71
CA GLY A 82 55.12 -21.37 -49.79
C GLY A 82 56.13 -22.26 -50.54
N LEU A 83 57.15 -22.74 -49.83
CA LEU A 83 57.99 -23.90 -50.22
C LEU A 83 58.72 -24.47 -48.99
N CYS A 84 59.12 -25.74 -49.05
CA CYS A 84 59.71 -26.48 -47.93
C CYS A 84 61.23 -26.55 -48.02
N ALA A 85 61.94 -26.24 -46.93
CA ALA A 85 63.38 -26.47 -46.81
C ALA A 85 63.76 -26.81 -45.34
N ARG A 86 64.63 -27.80 -45.15
CA ARG A 86 65.20 -28.19 -43.85
C ARG A 86 66.52 -27.46 -43.62
N THR A 87 66.76 -27.00 -42.38
CA THR A 87 68.13 -26.96 -41.83
C THR A 87 68.11 -27.18 -40.33
N MET A 88 69.01 -28.03 -39.83
CA MET A 88 69.16 -28.30 -38.39
C MET A 88 70.14 -27.31 -37.76
N VAL A 89 69.81 -26.78 -36.58
CA VAL A 89 70.78 -26.15 -35.67
C VAL A 89 70.63 -26.80 -34.30
N GLY A 90 71.62 -27.57 -33.88
CA GLY A 90 71.53 -28.41 -32.69
C GLY A 90 71.78 -27.68 -31.38
N PHE A 91 70.95 -27.93 -30.36
CA PHE A 91 71.17 -27.47 -28.99
C PHE A 91 72.38 -28.16 -28.35
N ARG A 92 73.55 -27.52 -28.43
CA ARG A 92 74.77 -27.99 -27.77
C ARG A 92 74.72 -27.66 -26.28
N LYS A 93 74.30 -28.61 -25.44
CA LYS A 93 74.34 -28.51 -23.97
C LYS A 93 75.72 -27.99 -23.51
N ARG A 94 75.74 -26.85 -22.83
CA ARG A 94 76.96 -26.30 -22.22
C ARG A 94 76.66 -25.88 -20.77
N THR A 95 76.75 -26.85 -19.88
CA THR A 95 76.65 -26.65 -18.44
C THR A 95 77.70 -25.61 -17.99
N ARG A 96 77.26 -24.47 -17.47
CA ARG A 96 78.12 -23.50 -16.80
C ARG A 96 77.79 -23.51 -15.31
N GLN A 97 78.76 -23.90 -14.49
CA GLN A 97 78.68 -23.75 -13.04
C GLN A 97 78.64 -22.24 -12.72
N PHE A 98 77.64 -21.80 -11.94
CA PHE A 98 77.38 -20.39 -11.67
C PHE A 98 77.89 -19.93 -10.29
N LEU A 99 78.73 -20.75 -9.63
CA LEU A 99 79.17 -20.59 -8.24
C LEU A 99 80.69 -20.74 -8.08
N SER A 100 81.44 -19.95 -8.84
CA SER A 100 82.83 -19.54 -8.57
C SER A 100 83.20 -18.43 -9.56
N SER A 101 83.71 -17.26 -9.18
CA SER A 101 84.07 -16.73 -7.86
C SER A 101 83.49 -15.32 -7.68
N ARG A 102 82.80 -15.05 -6.57
CA ARG A 102 82.38 -13.69 -6.19
C ARG A 102 83.33 -13.12 -5.14
N THR A 103 83.64 -11.84 -5.24
CA THR A 103 84.47 -11.15 -4.23
C THR A 103 83.71 -10.99 -2.91
N GLN A 104 84.42 -10.83 -1.79
CA GLN A 104 83.78 -10.55 -0.49
C GLN A 104 82.90 -9.29 -0.54
N LEU A 105 83.28 -8.30 -1.33
CA LEU A 105 82.50 -7.08 -1.56
C LEU A 105 81.15 -7.38 -2.23
N GLU A 106 81.10 -8.27 -3.22
CA GLU A 106 79.85 -8.69 -3.87
C GLU A 106 78.92 -9.46 -2.92
N LEU A 107 79.47 -10.27 -2.02
CA LEU A 107 78.69 -10.99 -1.01
C LEU A 107 78.10 -10.03 0.03
N VAL A 108 78.89 -9.05 0.49
CA VAL A 108 78.41 -7.98 1.40
C VAL A 108 77.36 -7.12 0.71
N LEU A 109 77.59 -6.69 -0.54
CA LEU A 109 76.62 -5.88 -1.31
C LEU A 109 75.33 -6.67 -1.61
N ALA A 110 75.41 -7.97 -1.90
CA ALA A 110 74.23 -8.82 -2.04
C ALA A 110 73.46 -8.96 -0.72
N GLY A 111 74.16 -9.13 0.40
CA GLY A 111 73.55 -9.19 1.73
C GLY A 111 72.88 -7.87 2.13
N VAL A 112 73.53 -6.73 1.92
CA VAL A 112 72.96 -5.39 2.16
C VAL A 112 71.78 -5.11 1.24
N SER A 113 71.83 -5.51 -0.03
CA SER A 113 70.72 -5.38 -0.98
C SER A 113 69.52 -6.25 -0.58
N LEU A 114 69.75 -7.49 -0.13
CA LEU A 114 68.70 -8.35 0.42
C LEU A 114 68.09 -7.77 1.71
N LEU A 115 68.91 -7.18 2.59
CA LEU A 115 68.42 -6.59 3.83
C LEU A 115 67.64 -5.28 3.58
N LEU A 116 68.08 -4.45 2.63
CA LEU A 116 67.35 -3.25 2.19
C LEU A 116 66.04 -3.61 1.46
N THR A 117 66.02 -4.64 0.63
CA THR A 117 64.78 -5.10 -0.03
C THR A 117 63.82 -5.78 0.95
N ALA A 118 64.31 -6.52 1.95
CA ALA A 118 63.50 -7.03 3.05
C ALA A 118 62.93 -5.90 3.93
N LEU A 119 63.70 -4.84 4.22
CA LEU A 119 63.19 -3.66 4.92
C LEU A 119 62.16 -2.89 4.09
N LEU A 120 62.39 -2.71 2.79
CA LEU A 120 61.41 -2.09 1.89
C LEU A 120 60.13 -2.91 1.81
N LEU A 121 60.22 -4.24 1.67
CA LEU A 121 59.06 -5.13 1.68
C LEU A 121 58.33 -5.09 3.04
N GLY A 122 59.07 -5.06 4.14
CA GLY A 122 58.52 -4.87 5.49
C GLY A 122 57.78 -3.53 5.63
N CYS A 123 58.33 -2.44 5.09
CA CYS A 123 57.65 -1.15 5.02
C CYS A 123 56.43 -1.16 4.11
N PHE A 124 56.48 -1.82 2.95
CA PHE A 124 55.30 -1.98 2.07
C PHE A 124 54.21 -2.84 2.70
N VAL A 125 54.56 -3.89 3.45
CA VAL A 125 53.59 -4.69 4.22
C VAL A 125 53.04 -3.89 5.41
N ALA A 126 53.87 -3.14 6.13
CA ALA A 126 53.40 -2.27 7.21
C ALA A 126 52.48 -1.15 6.72
N LEU A 127 52.83 -0.50 5.59
CA LEU A 127 51.99 0.49 4.91
C LEU A 127 50.71 -0.15 4.36
N GLY A 128 50.78 -1.35 3.78
CA GLY A 128 49.60 -2.09 3.31
C GLY A 128 48.65 -2.48 4.45
N VAL A 129 49.20 -2.90 5.60
CA VAL A 129 48.44 -3.21 6.82
C VAL A 129 47.89 -1.95 7.49
N GLN A 130 48.56 -0.80 7.37
CA GLN A 130 48.01 0.50 7.80
C GLN A 130 46.92 0.99 6.83
N TYR A 131 47.10 0.83 5.52
CA TYR A 131 46.16 1.21 4.48
C TYR A 131 44.86 0.40 4.56
N HIS A 132 44.96 -0.93 4.74
CA HIS A 132 43.80 -1.78 5.04
C HIS A 132 43.23 -1.60 6.47
N ARG A 133 43.86 -0.79 7.33
CA ARG A 133 43.34 -0.43 8.66
C ARG A 133 42.76 0.98 8.73
N ASP A 134 42.83 1.78 7.67
CA ASP A 134 42.27 3.13 7.67
C ASP A 134 40.74 3.08 7.54
N PRO A 135 39.97 3.47 8.58
CA PRO A 135 38.51 3.38 8.55
C PRO A 135 37.87 4.32 7.52
N SER A 136 38.61 5.27 6.94
CA SER A 136 38.08 6.16 5.90
C SER A 136 37.79 5.44 4.58
N HIS A 137 38.43 4.31 4.31
CA HIS A 137 38.21 3.52 3.09
C HIS A 137 37.03 2.54 3.18
N SER A 138 36.55 2.20 4.39
CA SER A 138 35.37 1.33 4.60
C SER A 138 34.05 2.11 4.79
N THR A 139 34.04 3.39 4.42
CA THR A 139 32.99 4.35 4.79
C THR A 139 32.35 4.92 3.51
N CYS A 140 31.04 4.74 3.30
CA CYS A 140 30.39 5.25 2.09
C CYS A 140 30.24 6.78 2.11
N LEU A 141 30.91 7.48 1.18
CA LEU A 141 30.94 8.95 1.09
C LEU A 141 30.23 9.51 -0.16
N THR A 142 29.34 8.75 -0.79
CA THR A 142 28.48 9.27 -1.87
C THR A 142 27.43 10.23 -1.29
N GLU A 143 26.91 11.14 -2.12
CA GLU A 143 25.83 12.07 -1.70
C GLU A 143 24.60 11.32 -1.16
N ALA A 144 24.24 10.19 -1.80
CA ALA A 144 23.15 9.33 -1.36
C ALA A 144 23.40 8.77 0.06
N CYS A 145 24.57 8.17 0.30
CA CYS A 145 24.98 7.68 1.63
C CYS A 145 24.99 8.79 2.68
N ILE A 146 25.48 9.99 2.31
CA ILE A 146 25.51 11.17 3.20
C ILE A 146 24.08 11.64 3.55
N ARG A 147 23.18 11.70 2.57
CA ARG A 147 21.79 12.16 2.73
C ARG A 147 20.95 11.18 3.55
N VAL A 148 21.07 9.88 3.30
CA VAL A 148 20.33 8.86 4.06
C VAL A 148 20.86 8.69 5.48
N ALA A 149 22.19 8.73 5.67
CA ALA A 149 22.79 8.74 7.02
C ALA A 149 22.35 9.96 7.84
N GLY A 150 22.17 11.13 7.20
CA GLY A 150 21.55 12.31 7.81
C GLY A 150 20.11 12.04 8.28
N LYS A 151 19.23 11.56 7.39
CA LYS A 151 17.84 11.21 7.74
C LYS A 151 17.75 10.15 8.85
N ILE A 152 18.64 9.16 8.87
CA ILE A 152 18.76 8.18 9.97
C ILE A 152 19.15 8.90 11.26
N LEU A 153 20.29 9.61 11.28
CA LEU A 153 20.84 10.33 12.44
C LEU A 153 19.83 11.24 13.12
N GLU A 154 19.02 11.94 12.32
CA GLU A 154 17.93 12.80 12.75
C GLU A 154 16.77 12.01 13.38
N SER A 155 16.38 10.86 12.81
CA SER A 155 15.19 10.11 13.25
C SER A 155 15.36 9.47 14.63
N LEU A 156 16.59 9.14 15.04
CA LEU A 156 16.86 8.43 16.29
C LEU A 156 16.59 9.27 17.56
N ASP A 157 16.16 8.61 18.62
CA ASP A 157 16.19 9.14 19.99
C ASP A 157 17.22 8.41 20.85
N ARG A 158 18.48 8.88 20.79
CA ARG A 158 19.63 8.23 21.44
C ARG A 158 19.66 8.41 22.96
N GLY A 159 18.64 9.03 23.56
CA GLY A 159 18.40 8.99 25.00
C GLY A 159 17.72 7.69 25.47
N VAL A 160 17.20 6.89 24.53
CA VAL A 160 16.52 5.61 24.80
C VAL A 160 17.43 4.43 24.46
N ASN A 161 17.36 3.38 25.27
CA ASN A 161 18.08 2.13 25.02
C ASN A 161 17.34 1.30 23.94
N PRO A 162 17.99 0.90 22.83
CA PRO A 162 17.37 0.09 21.78
C PRO A 162 16.80 -1.26 22.27
N CYS A 163 17.23 -1.74 23.44
CA CYS A 163 16.75 -3.00 24.03
C CYS A 163 15.57 -2.83 25.01
N GLU A 164 15.13 -1.59 25.27
CA GLU A 164 13.95 -1.26 26.08
C GLU A 164 12.77 -0.81 25.21
N ASP A 165 13.02 0.05 24.22
CA ASP A 165 12.01 0.51 23.27
C ASP A 165 12.69 0.87 21.93
N PHE A 166 12.76 -0.10 21.01
CA PHE A 166 13.40 0.15 19.73
C PHE A 166 12.62 1.15 18.87
N TYR A 167 11.29 1.24 19.00
CA TYR A 167 10.49 2.19 18.25
C TYR A 167 10.78 3.63 18.66
N GLN A 168 10.82 3.91 19.97
CA GLN A 168 11.22 5.23 20.44
C GLN A 168 12.69 5.51 20.09
N PHE A 169 13.59 4.51 20.18
CA PHE A 169 14.97 4.68 19.74
C PHE A 169 15.13 4.98 18.24
N SER A 170 14.37 4.35 17.35
CA SER A 170 14.46 4.54 15.89
C SER A 170 13.69 5.77 15.39
N CYS A 171 12.55 6.08 16.00
CA CYS A 171 11.59 7.08 15.54
C CYS A 171 11.36 8.27 16.47
N GLY A 172 11.81 8.25 17.73
CA GLY A 172 11.52 9.33 18.69
C GLY A 172 12.08 10.71 18.30
N GLY A 173 13.18 10.75 17.54
CA GLY A 173 13.66 11.96 16.89
C GLY A 173 12.79 12.40 15.72
N TRP A 174 12.27 11.47 14.92
CA TRP A 174 11.31 11.74 13.84
C TRP A 174 9.99 12.30 14.40
N ILE A 175 9.43 11.65 15.42
CA ILE A 175 8.17 12.05 16.10
C ILE A 175 8.27 13.49 16.63
N ARG A 176 9.39 13.85 17.26
CA ARG A 176 9.61 15.23 17.76
C ARG A 176 9.74 16.32 16.68
N ARG A 177 9.95 15.95 15.41
CA ARG A 177 10.03 16.91 14.28
C ARG A 177 8.88 16.81 13.28
N ASN A 178 8.07 15.76 13.35
CA ASN A 178 6.89 15.54 12.52
C ASN A 178 5.66 15.51 13.45
N PRO A 179 5.26 16.67 14.03
CA PRO A 179 3.96 16.77 14.67
C PRO A 179 2.88 16.44 13.63
N LEU A 180 1.74 15.94 14.11
CA LEU A 180 0.59 15.66 13.27
C LEU A 180 0.15 16.97 12.56
N PRO A 181 0.11 17.01 11.21
CA PRO A 181 -0.31 18.21 10.48
C PRO A 181 -1.78 18.53 10.71
N ASP A 182 -2.17 19.80 10.54
CA ASP A 182 -3.57 20.20 10.58
C ASP A 182 -4.41 19.40 9.56
N GLY A 183 -5.66 19.08 9.92
CA GLY A 183 -6.55 18.23 9.13
C GLY A 183 -6.04 16.81 8.85
N ARG A 184 -5.00 16.30 9.53
CA ARG A 184 -4.57 14.89 9.47
C ARG A 184 -4.91 14.19 10.79
N SER A 185 -5.38 12.95 10.72
CA SER A 185 -5.58 12.06 11.88
C SER A 185 -4.36 11.19 12.19
N ARG A 186 -3.66 10.78 11.13
CA ARG A 186 -2.49 9.91 11.08
C ARG A 186 -1.42 10.57 10.21
N TRP A 187 -0.15 10.47 10.57
CA TRP A 187 0.96 10.95 9.75
C TRP A 187 2.18 10.03 9.91
N ASN A 188 2.68 9.50 8.79
CA ASN A 188 3.77 8.55 8.72
C ASN A 188 4.53 8.67 7.38
N THR A 189 5.52 7.79 7.17
CA THR A 189 6.29 7.70 5.92
C THR A 189 5.44 7.57 4.65
N PHE A 190 4.43 6.69 4.68
CA PHE A 190 3.53 6.43 3.56
C PHE A 190 2.70 7.68 3.22
N ASN A 191 2.12 8.35 4.22
CA ASN A 191 1.34 9.59 4.03
C ASN A 191 2.21 10.71 3.47
N SER A 192 3.45 10.84 3.97
CA SER A 192 4.40 11.85 3.50
C SER A 192 4.81 11.62 2.03
N LEU A 193 4.91 10.36 1.58
CA LEU A 193 5.19 10.03 0.18
C LEU A 193 3.95 10.17 -0.71
N TRP A 194 2.76 9.81 -0.22
CA TRP A 194 1.52 10.04 -0.94
C TRP A 194 1.29 11.53 -1.21
N ASP A 195 1.50 12.41 -0.21
CA ASP A 195 1.45 13.88 -0.41
C ASP A 195 2.46 14.38 -1.47
N GLN A 196 3.64 13.74 -1.58
CA GLN A 196 4.62 14.05 -2.63
C GLN A 196 4.13 13.59 -4.02
N ASN A 197 3.58 12.38 -4.13
CA ASN A 197 2.98 11.89 -5.38
C ASN A 197 1.82 12.78 -5.83
N GLN A 198 0.92 13.14 -4.91
CA GLN A 198 -0.21 14.05 -5.16
C GLN A 198 0.27 15.43 -5.69
N ALA A 199 1.37 15.98 -5.16
CA ALA A 199 1.96 17.22 -5.67
C ALA A 199 2.55 17.10 -7.09
N ILE A 200 3.09 15.92 -7.46
CA ILE A 200 3.54 15.63 -8.83
C ILE A 200 2.34 15.51 -9.78
N LEU A 201 1.31 14.75 -9.39
CA LEU A 201 0.08 14.56 -10.16
C LEU A 201 -0.62 15.90 -10.46
N LYS A 202 -0.64 16.83 -9.49
CA LYS A 202 -1.14 18.20 -9.65
C LYS A 202 -0.44 18.93 -10.82
N HIS A 203 0.89 18.88 -10.85
CA HIS A 203 1.69 19.54 -11.88
C HIS A 203 1.49 18.90 -13.27
N LEU A 204 1.22 17.59 -13.34
CA LEU A 204 0.92 16.90 -14.59
C LEU A 204 -0.46 17.29 -15.13
N LEU A 205 -1.49 17.31 -14.28
CA LEU A 205 -2.87 17.61 -14.67
C LEU A 205 -3.12 19.09 -14.98
N GLU A 206 -2.42 20.02 -14.31
CA GLU A 206 -2.56 21.47 -14.55
C GLU A 206 -1.67 22.00 -15.68
N ASN A 207 -0.91 21.14 -16.35
CA ASN A 207 -0.05 21.56 -17.45
C ASN A 207 -0.88 21.99 -18.68
N THR A 208 -1.01 23.30 -18.91
CA THR A 208 -1.75 23.87 -20.06
C THR A 208 -1.09 23.63 -21.42
N THR A 209 0.12 23.07 -21.46
CA THR A 209 0.78 22.59 -22.70
C THR A 209 0.59 21.08 -22.94
N PHE A 210 -0.18 20.40 -22.08
CA PHE A 210 -0.47 18.97 -22.21
C PHE A 210 -1.27 18.69 -23.49
N ASN A 211 -0.74 17.79 -24.33
CA ASN A 211 -1.33 17.40 -25.61
C ASN A 211 -1.05 15.91 -25.86
N SER A 212 -1.75 15.05 -25.12
CA SER A 212 -1.65 13.60 -25.29
C SER A 212 -2.50 13.09 -26.46
N SER A 213 -2.00 12.06 -27.12
CA SER A 213 -2.74 11.29 -28.12
C SER A 213 -3.82 10.38 -27.52
N SER A 214 -3.72 10.02 -26.24
CA SER A 214 -4.74 9.23 -25.53
C SER A 214 -6.00 10.06 -25.25
N GLU A 215 -7.18 9.50 -25.47
CA GLU A 215 -8.44 10.04 -24.96
C GLU A 215 -8.60 9.81 -23.45
N ALA A 216 -8.15 8.69 -22.90
CA ALA A 216 -8.23 8.39 -21.46
C ALA A 216 -7.43 9.40 -20.61
N GLU A 217 -6.20 9.75 -21.01
CA GLU A 217 -5.42 10.79 -20.33
C GLU A 217 -6.07 12.17 -20.46
N ARG A 218 -6.73 12.47 -21.59
CA ARG A 218 -7.50 13.72 -21.76
C ARG A 218 -8.77 13.72 -20.91
N LYS A 219 -9.53 12.62 -20.83
CA LYS A 219 -10.66 12.42 -19.88
C LYS A 219 -10.20 12.63 -18.43
N THR A 220 -8.99 12.18 -18.09
CA THR A 220 -8.38 12.37 -16.75
C THR A 220 -8.20 13.85 -16.41
N GLN A 221 -7.69 14.64 -17.35
CA GLN A 221 -7.60 16.09 -17.19
C GLN A 221 -8.98 16.76 -17.08
N ARG A 222 -9.96 16.39 -17.94
CA ARG A 222 -11.34 16.95 -17.88
C ARG A 222 -12.02 16.68 -16.54
N PHE A 223 -11.90 15.46 -16.04
CA PHE A 223 -12.49 15.05 -14.76
C PHE A 223 -11.91 15.89 -13.61
N TYR A 224 -10.58 15.99 -13.54
CA TYR A 224 -9.87 16.80 -12.54
C TYR A 224 -10.31 18.28 -12.59
N LEU A 225 -10.38 18.86 -13.79
CA LEU A 225 -10.83 20.25 -14.00
C LEU A 225 -12.29 20.44 -13.56
N SER A 226 -13.19 19.50 -13.85
CA SER A 226 -14.59 19.58 -13.40
C SER A 226 -14.73 19.65 -11.88
N CYS A 227 -13.88 18.92 -11.15
CA CYS A 227 -13.86 18.92 -9.69
C CYS A 227 -13.32 20.23 -9.09
N LEU A 228 -12.46 20.95 -9.84
CA LEU A 228 -11.89 22.24 -9.43
C LEU A 228 -12.84 23.43 -9.61
N GLN A 229 -13.93 23.31 -10.38
CA GLN A 229 -14.92 24.39 -10.58
C GLN A 229 -15.82 24.57 -9.34
N VAL A 230 -15.25 25.03 -8.22
CA VAL A 230 -15.96 25.19 -6.94
C VAL A 230 -17.14 26.13 -7.09
N GLU A 231 -16.99 27.24 -7.81
CA GLU A 231 -18.05 28.21 -8.08
C GLU A 231 -19.28 27.53 -8.69
N ARG A 232 -19.06 26.61 -9.64
CA ARG A 232 -20.13 25.88 -10.33
C ARG A 232 -20.80 24.84 -9.43
N ILE A 233 -20.06 24.25 -8.50
CA ILE A 233 -20.57 23.30 -7.50
C ILE A 233 -21.41 24.04 -6.45
N GLU A 234 -20.96 25.20 -5.98
CA GLU A 234 -21.72 26.08 -5.06
C GLU A 234 -23.00 26.64 -5.72
N GLU A 235 -22.97 26.98 -7.01
CA GLU A 235 -24.16 27.38 -7.79
C GLU A 235 -25.25 26.31 -7.84
N LEU A 236 -24.85 25.05 -8.06
CA LEU A 236 -25.77 23.91 -8.15
C LEU A 236 -26.25 23.45 -6.76
N GLY A 237 -25.37 23.56 -5.76
CA GLY A 237 -25.68 23.28 -4.38
C GLY A 237 -26.21 21.86 -4.14
N ALA A 238 -27.35 21.77 -3.45
CA ALA A 238 -28.05 20.52 -3.19
C ALA A 238 -28.88 20.00 -4.39
N GLN A 239 -29.04 20.78 -5.45
CA GLN A 239 -30.03 20.49 -6.51
C GLN A 239 -29.75 19.17 -7.27
N PRO A 240 -28.51 18.83 -7.66
CA PRO A 240 -28.26 17.59 -8.40
C PRO A 240 -28.65 16.31 -7.65
N LEU A 241 -28.56 16.29 -6.32
CA LEU A 241 -28.99 15.15 -5.49
C LEU A 241 -30.51 15.17 -5.24
N ARG A 242 -31.15 16.34 -5.15
CA ARG A 242 -32.62 16.44 -5.10
C ARG A 242 -33.25 15.94 -6.41
N ASP A 243 -32.76 16.41 -7.55
CA ASP A 243 -33.20 15.96 -8.89
C ASP A 243 -32.98 14.46 -9.10
N LEU A 244 -32.05 13.84 -8.37
CA LEU A 244 -31.80 12.40 -8.37
C LEU A 244 -32.80 11.64 -7.49
N ILE A 245 -33.07 12.13 -6.26
CA ILE A 245 -33.98 11.52 -5.28
C ILE A 245 -35.45 11.62 -5.73
N ASP A 246 -35.84 12.78 -6.25
CA ASP A 246 -37.21 13.04 -6.74
C ASP A 246 -37.44 12.45 -8.15
N LYS A 247 -36.49 11.67 -8.69
CA LYS A 247 -36.52 11.19 -10.08
C LYS A 247 -37.56 10.10 -10.32
N VAL A 248 -38.45 10.41 -11.26
CA VAL A 248 -39.47 9.50 -11.81
C VAL A 248 -39.22 9.37 -13.32
N GLY A 249 -38.31 8.46 -13.73
CA GLY A 249 -38.09 8.11 -15.14
C GLY A 249 -36.66 7.68 -15.50
N PRO A 250 -36.47 7.12 -16.71
CA PRO A 250 -35.19 6.58 -17.17
C PRO A 250 -34.05 7.62 -17.25
N LEU A 251 -32.80 7.16 -17.22
CA LEU A 251 -31.67 8.03 -16.90
C LEU A 251 -31.31 9.13 -17.92
N GLY A 252 -31.77 9.06 -19.17
CA GLY A 252 -31.23 9.87 -20.29
C GLY A 252 -31.59 11.37 -20.37
N GLY A 253 -32.30 11.94 -19.40
CA GLY A 253 -32.96 13.25 -19.55
C GLY A 253 -32.15 14.54 -19.31
N LEU A 254 -30.89 14.48 -18.86
CA LEU A 254 -30.19 15.64 -18.27
C LEU A 254 -29.46 16.58 -19.25
N LEU A 255 -29.73 16.49 -20.56
CA LEU A 255 -29.04 17.27 -21.61
C LEU A 255 -29.87 18.41 -22.26
N ALA A 256 -31.01 18.79 -21.68
CA ALA A 256 -31.98 19.71 -22.30
C ALA A 256 -32.24 21.02 -21.51
N GLY A 257 -31.24 21.55 -20.80
CA GLY A 257 -31.34 22.82 -20.06
C GLY A 257 -31.07 24.06 -20.90
N GLY A 258 -31.88 24.35 -21.93
CA GLY A 258 -31.59 25.45 -22.86
C GLY A 258 -32.79 26.00 -23.63
N THR A 259 -33.32 27.14 -23.20
CA THR A 259 -34.41 27.93 -23.82
C THR A 259 -35.77 27.23 -23.91
N GLY A 260 -36.87 27.98 -23.81
CA GLY A 260 -38.21 27.40 -23.83
C GLY A 260 -39.25 28.27 -24.53
N GLN A 261 -40.29 27.61 -25.05
CA GLN A 261 -41.56 28.23 -25.42
C GLN A 261 -42.68 27.17 -25.44
N THR A 262 -43.92 27.61 -25.68
CA THR A 262 -45.16 26.88 -25.36
C THR A 262 -45.90 26.32 -26.57
N LEU A 263 -46.87 25.42 -26.29
CA LEU A 263 -47.96 24.92 -27.16
C LEU A 263 -47.62 23.76 -28.13
N GLY A 264 -48.57 22.80 -28.24
CA GLY A 264 -48.60 21.78 -29.30
C GLY A 264 -49.19 20.43 -28.83
N GLU A 265 -50.35 20.04 -29.37
CA GLU A 265 -50.93 18.69 -29.25
C GLU A 265 -50.60 17.85 -30.51
N ASP A 266 -50.83 16.53 -30.42
CA ASP A 266 -51.03 15.57 -31.52
C ASP A 266 -50.03 15.50 -32.70
N VAL A 267 -48.97 14.67 -32.55
CA VAL A 267 -48.43 13.86 -33.65
C VAL A 267 -48.02 12.48 -33.14
N ALA A 268 -48.52 11.41 -33.77
CA ALA A 268 -48.03 10.04 -33.57
C ALA A 268 -47.06 9.64 -34.70
N PRO A 269 -45.89 9.03 -34.42
CA PRO A 269 -44.94 8.63 -35.45
C PRO A 269 -45.29 7.27 -36.10
N GLU A 270 -45.19 7.20 -37.43
CA GLU A 270 -45.31 5.95 -38.19
C GLU A 270 -44.06 5.06 -38.08
N SER A 271 -44.21 3.77 -38.38
CA SER A 271 -43.14 2.77 -38.31
C SER A 271 -42.20 2.78 -39.52
N SER A 272 -40.93 3.09 -39.31
CA SER A 272 -39.82 2.72 -40.23
C SER A 272 -38.87 1.75 -39.52
N GLY A 273 -38.84 0.50 -39.95
CA GLY A 273 -38.03 -0.55 -39.31
C GLY A 273 -36.61 -0.62 -39.86
N ASP A 274 -35.61 -0.56 -38.96
CA ASP A 274 -34.19 -0.73 -39.27
C ASP A 274 -33.58 -1.79 -38.31
N PRO A 275 -33.28 -3.03 -38.76
CA PRO A 275 -33.03 -4.16 -37.83
C PRO A 275 -31.71 -4.13 -37.02
N CYS A 276 -30.86 -3.12 -37.20
CA CYS A 276 -29.51 -3.07 -36.63
C CYS A 276 -29.35 -2.05 -35.49
N ALA A 277 -30.40 -1.33 -35.10
CA ALA A 277 -30.38 -0.44 -33.94
C ALA A 277 -30.69 -1.22 -32.65
N ILE A 278 -29.71 -1.96 -32.11
CA ILE A 278 -29.80 -2.49 -30.73
C ILE A 278 -29.63 -1.32 -29.76
N GLY A 279 -30.72 -0.59 -29.53
CA GLY A 279 -30.77 0.41 -28.48
C GLY A 279 -30.60 -0.25 -27.12
N SER A 280 -29.68 0.27 -26.31
CA SER A 280 -29.58 -0.09 -24.88
C SER A 280 -30.96 0.10 -24.25
N ALA A 281 -31.53 -0.96 -23.69
CA ALA A 281 -32.83 -0.89 -23.01
C ALA A 281 -32.73 0.10 -21.84
N MET A 282 -33.33 1.28 -21.99
CA MET A 282 -33.38 2.29 -20.92
C MET A 282 -34.35 1.82 -19.83
N VAL A 283 -33.86 1.01 -18.90
CA VAL A 283 -34.65 0.58 -17.75
C VAL A 283 -35.01 1.81 -16.92
N SER A 284 -36.31 2.02 -16.69
CA SER A 284 -36.84 3.16 -15.94
C SER A 284 -36.76 2.89 -14.44
N THR A 285 -35.58 3.04 -13.85
CA THR A 285 -35.43 3.15 -12.40
C THR A 285 -36.14 4.41 -11.90
N GLN A 286 -37.04 4.25 -10.92
CA GLN A 286 -37.74 5.36 -10.26
C GLN A 286 -37.47 5.26 -8.77
N ILE A 287 -37.01 6.35 -8.16
CA ILE A 287 -36.77 6.40 -6.71
C ILE A 287 -38.07 6.77 -5.98
N GLY A 288 -38.87 7.67 -6.57
CA GLY A 288 -40.19 8.03 -6.03
C GLY A 288 -40.15 9.02 -4.86
N GLY A 289 -39.00 9.64 -4.56
CA GLY A 289 -38.84 10.62 -3.49
C GLY A 289 -38.53 10.03 -2.10
N TRP A 290 -38.38 10.91 -1.11
CA TRP A 290 -37.85 10.59 0.22
C TRP A 290 -38.76 11.15 1.32
N ASN A 291 -39.04 10.35 2.35
CA ASN A 291 -39.99 10.72 3.41
C ASN A 291 -39.50 11.89 4.29
N VAL A 292 -38.21 12.24 4.20
CA VAL A 292 -37.61 13.42 4.83
C VAL A 292 -38.02 14.72 4.14
N THR A 293 -38.13 14.73 2.80
CA THR A 293 -38.44 15.94 2.01
C THR A 293 -39.93 16.15 1.76
N GLY A 294 -40.71 15.06 1.66
CA GLY A 294 -42.17 15.09 1.48
C GLY A 294 -42.86 13.86 2.05
N PRO A 295 -44.21 13.79 2.03
CA PRO A 295 -44.92 12.58 2.42
C PRO A 295 -44.63 11.46 1.42
N TRP A 296 -44.23 10.29 1.91
CA TRP A 296 -43.97 9.10 1.09
C TRP A 296 -44.83 7.92 1.57
N ASP A 297 -45.45 7.23 0.62
CA ASP A 297 -46.35 6.08 0.82
C ASP A 297 -46.38 5.28 -0.50
N GLN A 298 -45.34 4.47 -0.74
CA GLN A 298 -45.16 3.70 -1.99
C GLN A 298 -44.67 2.29 -1.69
N ASP A 299 -45.14 1.32 -2.46
CA ASP A 299 -44.68 -0.08 -2.42
C ASP A 299 -43.73 -0.32 -3.60
N ASN A 300 -42.51 0.21 -3.48
CA ASN A 300 -41.47 0.21 -4.54
C ASN A 300 -40.08 -0.18 -4.01
N PHE A 301 -40.01 -0.94 -2.92
CA PHE A 301 -38.76 -1.30 -2.23
C PHE A 301 -37.72 -1.91 -3.18
N MET A 302 -38.13 -2.85 -4.04
CA MET A 302 -37.24 -3.49 -5.01
C MET A 302 -36.75 -2.49 -6.06
N GLU A 303 -37.59 -1.58 -6.55
CA GLU A 303 -37.23 -0.56 -7.55
C GLU A 303 -36.18 0.41 -7.01
N VAL A 304 -36.36 0.86 -5.76
CA VAL A 304 -35.37 1.71 -5.08
C VAL A 304 -34.08 0.93 -4.82
N LEU A 305 -34.16 -0.34 -4.38
CA LEU A 305 -32.98 -1.19 -4.17
C LEU A 305 -32.20 -1.44 -5.47
N LYS A 306 -32.89 -1.78 -6.56
CA LYS A 306 -32.32 -1.92 -7.92
C LYS A 306 -31.62 -0.62 -8.35
N ALA A 307 -32.25 0.54 -8.17
CA ALA A 307 -31.66 1.84 -8.48
C ALA A 307 -30.41 2.15 -7.63
N VAL A 308 -30.54 2.11 -6.30
CA VAL A 308 -29.50 2.51 -5.33
C VAL A 308 -28.28 1.59 -5.38
N ALA A 309 -28.49 0.27 -5.38
CA ALA A 309 -27.39 -0.70 -5.36
C ALA A 309 -26.87 -1.04 -6.77
N GLY A 310 -27.76 -1.16 -7.75
CA GLY A 310 -27.41 -1.51 -9.13
C GLY A 310 -26.86 -0.33 -9.94
N THR A 311 -27.64 0.76 -10.05
CA THR A 311 -27.24 1.93 -10.87
C THR A 311 -26.22 2.83 -10.15
N TYR A 312 -26.42 3.10 -8.86
CA TYR A 312 -25.59 4.06 -8.11
C TYR A 312 -24.51 3.42 -7.22
N ARG A 313 -24.43 2.08 -7.20
CA ARG A 313 -23.35 1.30 -6.57
C ARG A 313 -23.09 1.67 -5.09
N ALA A 314 -24.17 2.00 -4.37
CA ALA A 314 -24.20 1.91 -2.91
C ALA A 314 -24.46 0.45 -2.48
N THR A 315 -24.31 0.14 -1.19
CA THR A 315 -24.38 -1.24 -0.67
C THR A 315 -25.29 -1.38 0.57
N PRO A 316 -26.57 -0.96 0.49
CA PRO A 316 -27.54 -1.17 1.57
C PRO A 316 -27.80 -2.66 1.77
N PHE A 317 -27.85 -3.11 3.04
CA PHE A 317 -28.05 -4.49 3.49
C PHE A 317 -27.00 -5.54 3.05
N PHE A 318 -26.53 -5.52 1.81
CA PHE A 318 -25.53 -6.46 1.28
C PHE A 318 -24.77 -5.87 0.07
N THR A 319 -23.56 -6.37 -0.14
CA THR A 319 -22.71 -6.01 -1.29
C THR A 319 -22.77 -7.11 -2.33
N VAL A 320 -22.75 -6.74 -3.62
CA VAL A 320 -22.67 -7.68 -4.74
C VAL A 320 -21.59 -7.24 -5.73
N TYR A 321 -20.68 -8.18 -5.98
CA TYR A 321 -19.50 -8.01 -6.81
C TYR A 321 -19.17 -9.29 -7.58
N ILE A 322 -18.23 -9.17 -8.51
CA ILE A 322 -17.73 -10.28 -9.32
C ILE A 322 -16.21 -10.30 -9.16
N SER A 323 -15.68 -11.46 -8.78
CA SER A 323 -14.25 -11.73 -8.66
C SER A 323 -14.00 -13.23 -8.88
N ALA A 324 -12.73 -13.65 -8.83
CA ALA A 324 -12.34 -15.03 -9.00
C ALA A 324 -13.00 -15.94 -7.94
N ASP A 325 -13.53 -17.08 -8.36
CA ASP A 325 -14.04 -18.11 -7.45
C ASP A 325 -12.89 -18.66 -6.61
N SER A 326 -12.94 -18.52 -5.28
CA SER A 326 -11.90 -19.01 -4.38
C SER A 326 -11.57 -20.49 -4.60
N LYS A 327 -12.53 -21.34 -5.00
CA LYS A 327 -12.31 -22.78 -5.29
C LYS A 327 -12.12 -23.08 -6.80
N SER A 328 -12.10 -22.08 -7.66
CA SER A 328 -11.84 -22.21 -9.10
C SER A 328 -11.27 -20.93 -9.72
N SER A 329 -10.00 -20.63 -9.41
CA SER A 329 -9.30 -19.37 -9.74
C SER A 329 -9.29 -18.97 -11.22
N ASN A 330 -9.52 -19.91 -12.12
CA ASN A 330 -9.62 -19.69 -13.57
C ASN A 330 -11.00 -19.17 -14.03
N SER A 331 -11.94 -18.93 -13.11
CA SER A 331 -13.30 -18.47 -13.38
C SER A 331 -13.74 -17.38 -12.41
N ASN A 332 -14.52 -16.41 -12.91
CA ASN A 332 -15.23 -15.46 -12.07
C ASN A 332 -16.58 -16.04 -11.60
N VAL A 333 -17.09 -15.54 -10.47
CA VAL A 333 -18.39 -15.92 -9.91
C VAL A 333 -19.08 -14.69 -9.27
N ILE A 334 -20.40 -14.71 -9.15
CA ILE A 334 -21.16 -13.71 -8.38
C ILE A 334 -20.87 -13.93 -6.89
N GLN A 335 -20.53 -12.87 -6.16
CA GLN A 335 -20.24 -12.92 -4.72
C GLN A 335 -21.17 -11.96 -3.95
N VAL A 336 -21.70 -12.43 -2.83
CA VAL A 336 -22.63 -11.68 -1.95
C VAL A 336 -22.13 -11.72 -0.51
N ASP A 337 -22.02 -10.56 0.12
CA ASP A 337 -21.54 -10.43 1.51
C ASP A 337 -22.23 -9.30 2.31
N GLN A 338 -21.96 -9.26 3.61
CA GLN A 338 -22.46 -8.27 4.57
C GLN A 338 -21.97 -6.83 4.28
N SER A 339 -22.87 -5.85 4.39
CA SER A 339 -22.53 -4.42 4.23
C SER A 339 -23.60 -3.52 4.87
N GLY A 340 -23.70 -2.25 4.44
CA GLY A 340 -24.83 -1.38 4.76
C GLY A 340 -24.73 -0.65 6.11
N LEU A 341 -23.55 -0.64 6.72
CA LEU A 341 -23.19 0.25 7.83
C LEU A 341 -22.34 1.40 7.29
N PHE A 342 -22.45 2.59 7.89
CA PHE A 342 -21.62 3.75 7.53
C PHE A 342 -20.44 3.95 8.48
N LEU A 343 -20.63 3.73 9.79
CA LEU A 343 -19.53 3.88 10.74
C LEU A 343 -18.51 2.75 10.54
N PRO A 344 -17.19 2.99 10.70
CA PRO A 344 -16.14 2.11 10.18
C PRO A 344 -16.14 0.65 10.71
N SER A 345 -16.85 0.38 11.80
CA SER A 345 -17.08 -0.96 12.33
C SER A 345 -18.43 -1.06 13.04
N ARG A 346 -19.02 -2.27 13.03
CA ARG A 346 -20.16 -2.69 13.84
C ARG A 346 -20.06 -2.28 15.32
N ASP A 347 -18.85 -2.25 15.89
CA ASP A 347 -18.66 -2.03 17.33
C ASP A 347 -18.89 -0.55 17.75
N TYR A 348 -18.85 0.39 16.80
CA TYR A 348 -19.34 1.76 17.01
C TYR A 348 -20.83 1.80 17.38
N TYR A 349 -21.64 0.94 16.77
CA TYR A 349 -23.08 0.84 17.00
C TYR A 349 -23.43 0.08 18.29
N LEU A 350 -22.63 -0.92 18.65
CA LEU A 350 -22.96 -1.85 19.73
C LEU A 350 -22.42 -1.41 21.10
N ASN A 351 -21.22 -0.83 21.18
CA ASN A 351 -20.67 -0.33 22.43
C ASN A 351 -21.22 1.08 22.76
N ARG A 352 -22.55 1.20 22.86
CA ARG A 352 -23.28 2.48 22.97
C ARG A 352 -22.76 3.37 24.11
N THR A 353 -22.25 2.81 25.21
CA THR A 353 -21.71 3.56 26.36
C THR A 353 -20.30 4.11 26.18
N ALA A 354 -19.46 3.52 25.31
CA ALA A 354 -18.18 4.12 24.94
C ALA A 354 -18.36 5.10 23.77
N ASN A 355 -19.25 4.75 22.83
CA ASN A 355 -19.38 5.40 21.53
C ASN A 355 -20.56 6.37 21.43
N GLU A 356 -21.17 6.77 22.55
CA GLU A 356 -22.29 7.72 22.63
C GLU A 356 -21.98 9.05 21.89
N LYS A 357 -20.76 9.56 22.03
CA LYS A 357 -20.27 10.76 21.32
C LYS A 357 -20.33 10.58 19.79
N VAL A 358 -19.91 9.42 19.29
CA VAL A 358 -19.88 9.10 17.85
C VAL A 358 -21.30 8.90 17.32
N LEU A 359 -22.13 8.14 18.01
CA LEU A 359 -23.53 7.91 17.61
C LEU A 359 -24.37 9.19 17.63
N THR A 360 -24.09 10.10 18.57
CA THR A 360 -24.71 11.45 18.61
C THR A 360 -24.26 12.29 17.42
N ALA A 361 -22.95 12.39 17.16
CA ALA A 361 -22.42 13.15 16.03
C ALA A 361 -22.87 12.59 14.67
N TYR A 362 -23.04 11.27 14.56
CA TYR A 362 -23.58 10.63 13.36
C TYR A 362 -25.06 10.99 13.15
N LEU A 363 -25.89 10.94 14.19
CA LEU A 363 -27.29 11.39 14.10
C LEU A 363 -27.40 12.90 13.78
N ASP A 364 -26.50 13.72 14.32
CA ASP A 364 -26.44 15.16 14.01
C ASP A 364 -26.06 15.40 12.54
N TYR A 365 -25.11 14.63 11.99
CA TYR A 365 -24.75 14.63 10.56
C TYR A 365 -25.91 14.18 9.66
N MET A 366 -26.62 13.11 10.03
CA MET A 366 -27.84 12.65 9.33
C MET A 366 -28.91 13.75 9.31
N GLU A 367 -29.13 14.44 10.44
CA GLU A 367 -30.10 15.56 10.50
C GLU A 367 -29.65 16.74 9.63
N GLU A 368 -28.37 17.12 9.68
CA GLU A 368 -27.84 18.24 8.89
C GLU A 368 -27.96 17.98 7.38
N LEU A 369 -27.58 16.80 6.89
CA LEU A 369 -27.75 16.46 5.47
C LEU A 369 -29.23 16.40 5.07
N GLY A 370 -30.09 15.81 5.91
CA GLY A 370 -31.54 15.79 5.67
C GLY A 370 -32.15 17.19 5.61
N MET A 371 -31.68 18.13 6.44
CA MET A 371 -32.09 19.54 6.37
C MET A 371 -31.55 20.25 5.11
N LEU A 372 -30.28 20.04 4.74
CA LEU A 372 -29.69 20.60 3.50
C LEU A 372 -30.47 20.13 2.25
N LEU A 373 -30.93 18.88 2.26
CA LEU A 373 -31.73 18.30 1.18
C LEU A 373 -33.22 18.71 1.21
N GLY A 374 -33.71 19.34 2.28
CA GLY A 374 -35.03 20.01 2.32
C GLY A 374 -35.97 19.57 3.44
N GLY A 375 -35.54 18.67 4.33
CA GLY A 375 -36.32 18.19 5.45
C GLY A 375 -36.56 19.22 6.56
N ARG A 376 -37.52 18.91 7.45
CA ARG A 376 -37.94 19.79 8.56
C ARG A 376 -37.33 19.30 9.88
N PRO A 377 -36.56 20.11 10.63
CA PRO A 377 -35.66 19.64 11.70
C PRO A 377 -36.22 18.53 12.61
N ALA A 378 -37.32 18.82 13.34
CA ALA A 378 -37.91 17.89 14.29
C ALA A 378 -38.51 16.60 13.66
N SER A 379 -38.80 16.60 12.35
CA SER A 379 -39.17 15.39 11.62
C SER A 379 -37.94 14.66 11.08
N THR A 380 -36.98 15.39 10.51
CA THR A 380 -35.71 14.83 10.02
C THR A 380 -34.99 14.06 11.12
N ARG A 381 -34.80 14.65 12.31
CA ARG A 381 -34.07 13.98 13.41
C ARG A 381 -34.75 12.68 13.84
N GLU A 382 -36.07 12.64 13.90
CA GLU A 382 -36.83 11.44 14.28
C GLU A 382 -36.76 10.36 13.18
N GLN A 383 -36.88 10.73 11.90
CA GLN A 383 -36.73 9.79 10.78
C GLN A 383 -35.30 9.23 10.69
N MET A 384 -34.29 10.06 10.89
CA MET A 384 -32.89 9.62 10.90
C MET A 384 -32.55 8.78 12.14
N ARG A 385 -33.17 9.05 13.29
CA ARG A 385 -33.07 8.18 14.49
C ARG A 385 -33.65 6.78 14.23
N GLN A 386 -34.69 6.65 13.40
CA GLN A 386 -35.24 5.36 13.00
C GLN A 386 -34.29 4.61 12.04
N VAL A 387 -33.66 5.32 11.09
CA VAL A 387 -32.60 4.74 10.24
C VAL A 387 -31.39 4.29 11.08
N LEU A 388 -30.97 5.08 12.08
CA LEU A 388 -29.88 4.71 12.98
C LEU A 388 -30.19 3.46 13.81
N GLU A 389 -31.41 3.30 14.33
CA GLU A 389 -31.81 2.09 15.07
C GLU A 389 -32.02 0.87 14.14
N LEU A 390 -32.23 1.07 12.82
CA LEU A 390 -32.12 0.02 11.81
C LEU A 390 -30.65 -0.38 11.58
N GLU A 391 -29.73 0.57 11.45
CA GLU A 391 -28.29 0.30 11.34
C GLU A 391 -27.73 -0.39 12.59
N ILE A 392 -28.18 -0.05 13.80
CA ILE A 392 -27.74 -0.76 15.03
C ILE A 392 -28.28 -2.20 15.06
N GLN A 393 -29.50 -2.46 14.57
CA GLN A 393 -29.99 -3.83 14.39
C GLN A 393 -29.17 -4.59 13.34
N LEU A 394 -28.81 -3.95 12.22
CA LEU A 394 -27.97 -4.54 11.19
C LEU A 394 -26.57 -4.87 11.74
N ALA A 395 -25.94 -3.95 12.48
CA ALA A 395 -24.63 -4.14 13.12
C ALA A 395 -24.61 -5.29 14.14
N ASN A 396 -25.73 -5.56 14.81
CA ASN A 396 -25.87 -6.72 15.69
C ASN A 396 -25.88 -8.05 14.90
N ILE A 397 -26.39 -8.04 13.67
CA ILE A 397 -26.41 -9.20 12.75
C ILE A 397 -25.05 -9.38 12.04
N THR A 398 -24.36 -8.28 11.71
CA THR A 398 -23.02 -8.26 11.08
C THR A 398 -22.02 -9.10 11.89
N VAL A 399 -21.32 -10.02 11.21
CA VAL A 399 -20.31 -10.91 11.80
C VAL A 399 -18.99 -10.14 12.00
N PRO A 400 -18.32 -10.23 13.18
CA PRO A 400 -17.02 -9.61 13.42
C PRO A 400 -15.91 -10.08 12.50
N GLN A 401 -15.00 -9.18 12.11
CA GLN A 401 -13.95 -9.47 11.12
C GLN A 401 -12.96 -10.55 11.55
N ASP A 402 -12.62 -10.62 12.85
CA ASP A 402 -11.76 -11.67 13.39
C ASP A 402 -12.39 -13.08 13.37
N GLN A 403 -13.71 -13.17 13.20
CA GLN A 403 -14.45 -14.42 13.00
C GLN A 403 -14.54 -14.81 11.51
N ARG A 404 -14.23 -13.90 10.58
CA ARG A 404 -14.29 -14.09 9.13
C ARG A 404 -12.94 -14.48 8.49
N ARG A 405 -11.88 -14.67 9.29
CA ARG A 405 -10.51 -15.03 8.83
C ARG A 405 -10.31 -16.48 8.36
N ASP A 406 -11.37 -17.28 8.22
CA ASP A 406 -11.27 -18.72 7.86
C ASP A 406 -12.11 -18.96 6.59
N GLU A 407 -11.45 -18.83 5.43
CA GLU A 407 -12.10 -18.80 4.11
C GLU A 407 -12.83 -20.13 3.83
N GLU A 408 -12.23 -21.27 4.19
CA GLU A 408 -12.87 -22.58 4.00
C GLU A 408 -14.21 -22.71 4.74
N LYS A 409 -14.39 -22.01 5.88
CA LYS A 409 -15.67 -21.96 6.61
C LYS A 409 -16.69 -20.97 6.05
N ILE A 410 -16.29 -19.78 5.63
CA ILE A 410 -17.24 -18.75 5.15
C ILE A 410 -17.64 -18.93 3.68
N TYR A 411 -16.86 -19.66 2.88
CA TYR A 411 -17.20 -19.93 1.49
C TYR A 411 -18.43 -20.85 1.38
N HIS A 412 -19.58 -20.31 0.97
CA HIS A 412 -20.80 -21.08 0.68
C HIS A 412 -21.25 -20.86 -0.77
N LYS A 413 -20.85 -21.76 -1.67
CA LYS A 413 -21.34 -21.76 -3.07
C LYS A 413 -22.69 -22.45 -3.17
N MET A 414 -23.67 -21.77 -3.77
CA MET A 414 -25.03 -22.23 -4.01
C MET A 414 -25.56 -21.68 -5.35
N SER A 415 -26.78 -22.02 -5.71
CA SER A 415 -27.49 -21.45 -6.86
C SER A 415 -28.37 -20.24 -6.47
N ILE A 416 -28.76 -19.39 -7.44
CA ILE A 416 -29.72 -18.29 -7.19
C ILE A 416 -31.03 -18.82 -6.58
N GLY A 417 -31.53 -19.98 -7.03
CA GLY A 417 -32.74 -20.59 -6.47
C GLY A 417 -32.60 -21.05 -5.00
N GLU A 418 -31.39 -21.45 -4.58
CA GLU A 418 -31.09 -21.75 -3.17
C GLU A 418 -30.94 -20.47 -2.33
N LEU A 419 -30.32 -19.42 -2.89
CA LEU A 419 -30.26 -18.09 -2.27
C LEU A 419 -31.67 -17.47 -2.09
N GLN A 420 -32.55 -17.68 -3.06
CA GLN A 420 -33.96 -17.27 -2.98
C GLN A 420 -34.73 -18.00 -1.86
N ALA A 421 -34.38 -19.25 -1.57
CA ALA A 421 -34.92 -19.99 -0.43
C ALA A 421 -34.26 -19.59 0.91
N LEU A 422 -33.02 -19.09 0.89
CA LEU A 422 -32.26 -18.63 2.06
C LEU A 422 -32.74 -17.25 2.56
N ALA A 423 -32.96 -16.30 1.65
CA ALA A 423 -33.25 -14.90 1.96
C ALA A 423 -34.44 -14.37 1.12
N PRO A 424 -35.67 -14.86 1.36
CA PRO A 424 -36.79 -14.74 0.42
C PRO A 424 -37.42 -13.34 0.27
N LEU A 425 -36.99 -12.31 1.01
CA LEU A 425 -37.54 -10.95 0.89
C LEU A 425 -36.99 -10.13 -0.28
N ILE A 426 -35.90 -10.60 -0.91
CA ILE A 426 -35.37 -10.03 -2.16
C ILE A 426 -35.75 -11.01 -3.28
N ASP A 427 -36.22 -10.52 -4.43
CA ASP A 427 -36.18 -11.32 -5.66
C ASP A 427 -34.74 -11.27 -6.21
N TRP A 428 -33.96 -12.31 -5.89
CA TRP A 428 -32.54 -12.37 -6.22
C TRP A 428 -32.31 -12.56 -7.71
N LEU A 429 -33.20 -13.27 -8.41
CA LEU A 429 -33.07 -13.46 -9.85
C LEU A 429 -33.33 -12.15 -10.58
N GLU A 430 -34.38 -11.41 -10.21
CA GLU A 430 -34.65 -10.08 -10.79
C GLU A 430 -33.55 -9.08 -10.44
N PHE A 431 -33.13 -9.01 -9.17
CA PHE A 431 -32.10 -8.07 -8.72
C PHE A 431 -30.74 -8.32 -9.39
N LEU A 432 -30.28 -9.58 -9.44
CA LEU A 432 -29.01 -9.92 -10.09
C LEU A 432 -29.08 -9.74 -11.62
N SER A 433 -30.22 -10.05 -12.25
CA SER A 433 -30.41 -9.82 -13.69
C SER A 433 -30.44 -8.32 -14.04
N PHE A 434 -30.98 -7.48 -13.16
CA PHE A 434 -30.89 -6.02 -13.29
C PHE A 434 -29.43 -5.54 -13.16
N LEU A 435 -28.75 -5.96 -12.08
CA LEU A 435 -27.38 -5.55 -11.76
C LEU A 435 -26.36 -5.96 -12.85
N LEU A 436 -26.56 -7.12 -13.47
CA LEU A 436 -25.60 -7.74 -14.40
C LEU A 436 -26.06 -7.71 -15.87
N SER A 437 -27.11 -6.94 -16.16
CA SER A 437 -27.61 -6.70 -17.52
C SER A 437 -26.47 -6.19 -18.44
N PRO A 438 -26.31 -6.73 -19.68
CA PRO A 438 -27.25 -7.57 -20.42
C PRO A 438 -26.99 -9.09 -20.30
N LEU A 439 -26.36 -9.58 -19.23
CA LEU A 439 -26.17 -11.03 -19.05
C LEU A 439 -27.48 -11.75 -18.74
N GLU A 440 -27.77 -12.82 -19.48
CA GLU A 440 -28.84 -13.76 -19.14
C GLU A 440 -28.41 -14.62 -17.94
N LEU A 441 -29.22 -14.59 -16.88
CA LEU A 441 -29.10 -15.41 -15.67
C LEU A 441 -30.33 -16.32 -15.53
N GLY A 442 -30.25 -17.32 -14.66
CA GLY A 442 -31.36 -18.19 -14.29
C GLY A 442 -31.13 -18.81 -12.92
N ASP A 443 -32.14 -19.51 -12.37
CA ASP A 443 -32.10 -20.03 -11.00
C ASP A 443 -30.88 -20.91 -10.67
N SER A 444 -30.31 -21.59 -11.67
CA SER A 444 -29.12 -22.45 -11.54
C SER A 444 -27.78 -21.71 -11.59
N GLU A 445 -27.76 -20.39 -11.74
CA GLU A 445 -26.53 -19.59 -11.76
C GLU A 445 -25.78 -19.69 -10.41
N PRO A 446 -24.47 -19.98 -10.39
CA PRO A 446 -23.70 -20.09 -9.16
C PRO A 446 -23.42 -18.73 -8.50
N VAL A 447 -23.68 -18.66 -7.20
CA VAL A 447 -23.36 -17.53 -6.31
C VAL A 447 -22.54 -18.05 -5.13
N VAL A 448 -21.53 -17.29 -4.69
CA VAL A 448 -20.83 -17.51 -3.42
C VAL A 448 -21.38 -16.52 -2.38
N VAL A 449 -21.77 -17.05 -1.23
CA VAL A 449 -22.31 -16.28 -0.10
C VAL A 449 -21.36 -16.41 1.08
N TYR A 450 -20.86 -15.30 1.62
CA TYR A 450 -19.94 -15.29 2.77
C TYR A 450 -20.61 -15.02 4.12
N GLY A 451 -21.95 -14.94 4.15
CA GLY A 451 -22.75 -14.66 5.33
C GLY A 451 -24.17 -15.23 5.22
N THR A 452 -24.30 -16.56 5.29
CA THR A 452 -25.60 -17.26 5.17
C THR A 452 -26.57 -16.89 6.29
N ASP A 453 -26.15 -17.05 7.55
CA ASP A 453 -26.93 -16.65 8.73
C ASP A 453 -27.19 -15.13 8.78
N TYR A 454 -26.30 -14.33 8.18
CA TYR A 454 -26.46 -12.89 8.03
C TYR A 454 -27.60 -12.56 7.05
N LEU A 455 -27.60 -13.13 5.84
CA LEU A 455 -28.64 -12.88 4.84
C LEU A 455 -30.02 -13.38 5.28
N GLN A 456 -30.09 -14.49 6.03
CA GLN A 456 -31.35 -14.93 6.67
C GLN A 456 -31.90 -13.85 7.62
N GLN A 457 -31.09 -13.39 8.57
CA GLN A 457 -31.49 -12.39 9.57
C GLN A 457 -31.76 -11.01 8.94
N VAL A 458 -31.05 -10.64 7.86
CA VAL A 458 -31.34 -9.44 7.06
C VAL A 458 -32.69 -9.58 6.34
N SER A 459 -33.00 -10.75 5.78
CA SER A 459 -34.31 -11.03 5.18
C SER A 459 -35.44 -10.92 6.22
N GLU A 460 -35.23 -11.37 7.46
CA GLU A 460 -36.17 -11.16 8.56
C GLU A 460 -36.27 -9.70 9.02
N LEU A 461 -35.14 -8.97 9.02
CA LEU A 461 -35.08 -7.55 9.40
C LEU A 461 -35.85 -6.68 8.40
N ILE A 462 -35.71 -6.95 7.10
CA ILE A 462 -36.47 -6.27 6.04
C ILE A 462 -37.97 -6.54 6.23
N ASN A 463 -38.37 -7.82 6.37
CA ASN A 463 -39.78 -8.22 6.53
C ASN A 463 -40.51 -7.55 7.71
N ARG A 464 -39.79 -7.20 8.78
CA ARG A 464 -40.37 -6.64 10.02
C ARG A 464 -40.24 -5.11 10.16
N THR A 465 -39.64 -4.44 9.17
CA THR A 465 -39.38 -3.00 9.23
C THR A 465 -40.39 -2.23 8.37
N GLU A 466 -40.91 -1.12 8.91
CA GLU A 466 -41.85 -0.25 8.22
C GLU A 466 -41.28 0.23 6.86
N PRO A 467 -42.04 0.16 5.74
CA PRO A 467 -41.54 0.50 4.40
C PRO A 467 -40.94 1.90 4.28
N SER A 468 -41.45 2.88 5.04
CA SER A 468 -40.91 4.25 5.05
C SER A 468 -39.54 4.36 5.72
N VAL A 469 -39.23 3.48 6.68
CA VAL A 469 -37.89 3.37 7.30
C VAL A 469 -36.94 2.64 6.35
N LEU A 470 -37.40 1.60 5.65
CA LEU A 470 -36.64 0.92 4.59
C LEU A 470 -36.25 1.90 3.48
N ASN A 471 -37.21 2.64 2.92
CA ASN A 471 -36.91 3.66 1.90
C ASN A 471 -35.94 4.71 2.46
N ASN A 472 -36.19 5.25 3.65
CA ASN A 472 -35.29 6.23 4.25
C ASN A 472 -33.84 5.74 4.38
N TYR A 473 -33.63 4.45 4.70
CA TYR A 473 -32.31 3.82 4.75
C TYR A 473 -31.69 3.62 3.35
N LEU A 474 -32.48 3.22 2.34
CA LEU A 474 -32.01 3.12 0.96
C LEU A 474 -31.59 4.50 0.41
N ILE A 475 -32.39 5.54 0.61
CA ILE A 475 -32.02 6.90 0.20
C ILE A 475 -30.82 7.41 1.01
N TRP A 476 -30.74 7.10 2.30
CA TRP A 476 -29.58 7.46 3.12
C TRP A 476 -28.28 6.85 2.59
N ASN A 477 -28.31 5.60 2.12
CA ASN A 477 -27.16 4.97 1.43
C ASN A 477 -26.77 5.73 0.14
N LEU A 478 -27.75 6.19 -0.66
CA LEU A 478 -27.49 7.01 -1.85
C LEU A 478 -26.92 8.40 -1.52
N VAL A 479 -27.47 9.07 -0.49
CA VAL A 479 -26.98 10.38 0.00
C VAL A 479 -25.52 10.26 0.43
N GLN A 480 -25.17 9.26 1.23
CA GLN A 480 -23.80 9.04 1.69
C GLN A 480 -22.85 8.76 0.51
N LYS A 481 -23.28 7.97 -0.49
CA LYS A 481 -22.49 7.67 -1.70
C LYS A 481 -22.24 8.90 -2.58
N THR A 482 -23.01 9.98 -2.44
CA THR A 482 -22.96 11.17 -3.33
C THR A 482 -22.56 12.47 -2.63
N THR A 483 -22.52 12.51 -1.30
CA THR A 483 -22.27 13.70 -0.47
C THR A 483 -20.95 14.41 -0.78
N SER A 484 -19.88 13.69 -1.09
CA SER A 484 -18.56 14.24 -1.45
C SER A 484 -18.52 15.01 -2.77
N SER A 485 -19.61 14.97 -3.54
CA SER A 485 -19.72 15.58 -4.88
C SER A 485 -20.59 16.85 -4.92
N LEU A 486 -20.96 17.37 -3.75
CA LEU A 486 -21.84 18.53 -3.57
C LEU A 486 -21.10 19.74 -3.00
N ASP A 487 -21.85 20.81 -2.68
CA ASP A 487 -21.32 22.06 -2.15
C ASP A 487 -20.71 21.95 -0.75
N ARG A 488 -19.96 22.99 -0.38
CA ARG A 488 -19.21 23.12 0.88
C ARG A 488 -20.03 22.90 2.14
N ARG A 489 -21.36 23.06 2.13
CA ARG A 489 -22.20 22.77 3.31
C ARG A 489 -22.23 21.27 3.60
N PHE A 490 -22.23 20.44 2.56
CA PHE A 490 -22.13 18.99 2.66
C PHE A 490 -20.73 18.56 3.12
N GLU A 491 -19.66 19.13 2.52
CA GLU A 491 -18.28 18.92 3.01
C GLU A 491 -18.15 19.31 4.50
N SER A 492 -18.69 20.47 4.89
CA SER A 492 -18.61 20.99 6.27
C SER A 492 -19.43 20.19 7.28
N ALA A 493 -20.52 19.54 6.86
CA ALA A 493 -21.29 18.63 7.71
C ALA A 493 -20.48 17.34 7.95
N GLN A 494 -19.87 16.79 6.90
CA GLN A 494 -19.03 15.60 6.99
C GLN A 494 -17.82 15.86 7.91
N GLU A 495 -17.10 16.99 7.74
CA GLU A 495 -15.92 17.35 8.54
C GLU A 495 -16.16 17.31 10.06
N LYS A 496 -17.36 17.63 10.57
CA LYS A 496 -17.69 17.58 12.01
C LYS A 496 -17.77 16.16 12.56
N LEU A 497 -18.31 15.23 11.77
CA LEU A 497 -18.38 13.82 12.11
C LEU A 497 -16.98 13.19 12.08
N LEU A 498 -16.18 13.57 11.07
CA LEU A 498 -14.81 13.13 10.92
C LEU A 498 -13.91 13.66 12.07
N GLU A 499 -14.06 14.92 12.48
CA GLU A 499 -13.40 15.46 13.69
C GLU A 499 -13.79 14.67 14.96
N THR A 500 -14.99 14.07 14.99
CA THR A 500 -15.45 13.23 16.11
C THR A 500 -14.93 11.79 16.05
N LEU A 501 -14.83 11.20 14.86
CA LEU A 501 -14.35 9.82 14.60
C LEU A 501 -12.82 9.70 14.67
N TYR A 502 -12.11 10.68 14.11
CA TYR A 502 -10.67 10.62 13.85
C TYR A 502 -9.86 11.74 14.51
N GLY A 503 -10.50 12.69 15.20
CA GLY A 503 -9.83 13.81 15.85
C GLY A 503 -9.24 14.83 14.85
N THR A 504 -9.66 14.79 13.58
CA THR A 504 -9.24 15.70 12.52
C THR A 504 -9.77 17.11 12.75
N LYS A 505 -9.01 17.89 13.53
CA LYS A 505 -9.25 19.33 13.70
C LYS A 505 -9.39 20.01 12.36
N LYS A 506 -10.56 20.64 12.15
CA LYS A 506 -10.98 21.43 10.97
C LYS A 506 -10.06 21.27 9.74
N SER A 507 -10.48 20.40 8.83
CA SER A 507 -9.77 20.12 7.60
C SER A 507 -9.41 21.40 6.81
N CYS A 508 -8.21 21.40 6.23
CA CYS A 508 -7.63 22.53 5.50
C CYS A 508 -7.23 22.18 4.06
N THR A 509 -7.62 21.01 3.53
CA THR A 509 -7.03 20.54 2.25
C THR A 509 -7.35 21.44 1.07
N PRO A 510 -6.39 21.66 0.17
CA PRO A 510 -6.69 22.38 -1.06
C PRO A 510 -7.64 21.54 -1.89
N ARG A 511 -8.69 22.13 -2.48
CA ARG A 511 -9.63 21.40 -3.34
C ARG A 511 -8.93 20.49 -4.38
N TRP A 512 -7.78 20.93 -4.92
CA TRP A 512 -6.95 20.12 -5.82
C TRP A 512 -6.59 18.73 -5.27
N GLN A 513 -6.25 18.58 -3.98
CA GLN A 513 -5.85 17.28 -3.43
C GLN A 513 -7.05 16.33 -3.30
N THR A 514 -8.24 16.85 -2.95
CA THR A 514 -9.51 16.11 -3.05
C THR A 514 -9.77 15.69 -4.49
N CYS A 515 -9.53 16.59 -5.46
CA CYS A 515 -9.80 16.32 -6.86
C CYS A 515 -8.84 15.29 -7.48
N ILE A 516 -7.55 15.28 -7.12
CA ILE A 516 -6.64 14.22 -7.57
C ILE A 516 -7.06 12.87 -6.97
N SER A 517 -7.48 12.82 -5.70
CA SER A 517 -7.99 11.60 -5.06
C SER A 517 -9.19 11.05 -5.84
N ASN A 518 -10.23 11.86 -6.07
CA ASN A 518 -11.38 11.48 -6.91
C ASN A 518 -10.97 11.09 -8.35
N THR A 519 -9.89 11.67 -8.90
CA THR A 519 -9.38 11.36 -10.25
C THR A 519 -8.63 10.02 -10.27
N ASP A 520 -7.96 9.65 -9.18
CA ASP A 520 -7.33 8.34 -8.98
C ASP A 520 -8.41 7.23 -8.89
N ASP A 521 -9.47 7.48 -8.12
CA ASP A 521 -10.63 6.58 -8.01
C ASP A 521 -11.31 6.36 -9.37
N ALA A 522 -11.52 7.43 -10.16
CA ALA A 522 -12.22 7.37 -11.44
C ALA A 522 -11.35 6.83 -12.60
N LEU A 523 -10.10 7.31 -12.70
CA LEU A 523 -9.27 7.27 -13.90
C LEU A 523 -7.81 6.87 -13.58
N GLY A 524 -7.58 6.21 -12.45
CA GLY A 524 -6.27 5.96 -11.86
C GLY A 524 -5.23 5.23 -12.72
N PHE A 525 -5.62 4.41 -13.72
CA PHE A 525 -4.64 3.83 -14.64
C PHE A 525 -4.17 4.82 -15.71
N ALA A 526 -5.03 5.74 -16.15
CA ALA A 526 -4.65 6.84 -17.05
C ALA A 526 -3.85 7.91 -16.30
N LEU A 527 -4.23 8.22 -15.05
CA LEU A 527 -3.42 9.03 -14.14
C LEU A 527 -2.05 8.38 -13.86
N GLY A 528 -2.02 7.04 -13.77
CA GLY A 528 -0.81 6.24 -13.59
C GLY A 528 0.12 6.21 -14.79
N SER A 529 -0.41 6.27 -16.02
CA SER A 529 0.41 6.48 -17.23
C SER A 529 1.22 7.77 -17.09
N LEU A 530 0.55 8.88 -16.76
CA LEU A 530 1.18 10.19 -16.56
C LEU A 530 2.22 10.15 -15.42
N PHE A 531 1.89 9.51 -14.30
CA PHE A 531 2.80 9.37 -13.16
C PHE A 531 4.07 8.59 -13.52
N VAL A 532 3.93 7.43 -14.16
CA VAL A 532 5.04 6.55 -14.55
C VAL A 532 5.94 7.24 -15.56
N GLN A 533 5.38 7.84 -16.61
CA GLN A 533 6.13 8.60 -17.61
C GLN A 533 6.96 9.75 -17.01
N ALA A 534 6.48 10.36 -15.92
CA ALA A 534 7.14 11.50 -15.28
C ALA A 534 8.15 11.12 -14.18
N THR A 535 8.01 9.96 -13.54
CA THR A 535 8.73 9.67 -12.27
C THR A 535 9.59 8.40 -12.29
N PHE A 536 9.25 7.39 -13.09
CA PHE A 536 9.73 6.03 -12.84
C PHE A 536 10.74 5.54 -13.90
N ASP A 537 11.94 5.12 -13.46
CA ASP A 537 12.99 4.65 -14.35
C ASP A 537 12.96 3.13 -14.57
N ARG A 538 13.06 2.70 -15.84
CA ARG A 538 13.00 1.28 -16.24
C ARG A 538 14.05 0.40 -15.55
N GLN A 539 15.21 0.96 -15.19
CA GLN A 539 16.28 0.19 -14.54
C GLN A 539 15.98 -0.07 -13.05
N SER A 540 15.07 0.70 -12.44
CA SER A 540 14.56 0.36 -11.10
C SER A 540 13.54 -0.78 -11.10
N LYS A 541 12.81 -1.02 -12.22
CA LYS A 541 12.02 -2.26 -12.40
C LYS A 541 12.95 -3.48 -12.44
N GLU A 542 13.98 -3.46 -13.29
CA GLU A 542 15.00 -4.53 -13.39
C GLU A 542 15.71 -4.82 -12.05
N ILE A 543 15.98 -3.81 -11.23
CA ILE A 543 16.59 -3.98 -9.90
C ILE A 543 15.60 -4.55 -8.88
N ALA A 544 14.34 -4.10 -8.88
CA ALA A 544 13.31 -4.60 -7.96
C ALA A 544 12.91 -6.06 -8.28
N GLU A 545 12.82 -6.42 -9.56
CA GLU A 545 12.67 -7.81 -10.04
C GLU A 545 13.83 -8.71 -9.54
N GLY A 546 15.07 -8.19 -9.55
CA GLY A 546 16.22 -8.87 -8.94
C GLY A 546 16.09 -9.03 -7.41
N MET A 547 15.65 -8.00 -6.70
CA MET A 547 15.50 -8.02 -5.24
C MET A 547 14.45 -9.03 -4.76
N ILE A 548 13.26 -9.08 -5.39
CA ILE A 548 12.23 -10.06 -5.02
C ILE A 548 12.70 -11.50 -5.30
N SER A 549 13.53 -11.71 -6.33
CA SER A 549 14.15 -13.01 -6.62
C SER A 549 15.17 -13.44 -5.53
N GLU A 550 16.03 -12.52 -5.06
CA GLU A 550 16.92 -12.76 -3.92
C GLU A 550 16.13 -13.12 -2.63
N ILE A 551 14.98 -12.45 -2.39
CA ILE A 551 14.12 -12.67 -1.22
C ILE A 551 13.33 -13.98 -1.31
N ARG A 552 12.75 -14.31 -2.47
CA ARG A 552 12.08 -15.59 -2.73
C ARG A 552 13.02 -16.76 -2.47
N THR A 553 14.24 -16.68 -3.00
CA THR A 553 15.30 -17.68 -2.74
C THR A 553 15.58 -17.83 -1.25
N SER A 554 15.71 -16.72 -0.52
CA SER A 554 15.94 -16.74 0.93
C SER A 554 14.76 -17.31 1.75
N PHE A 555 13.53 -17.20 1.26
CA PHE A 555 12.36 -17.80 1.90
C PHE A 555 12.33 -19.32 1.66
N GLU A 556 12.65 -19.76 0.43
CA GLU A 556 12.75 -21.18 0.10
C GLU A 556 13.87 -21.90 0.88
N ASP A 557 15.03 -21.24 1.07
CA ASP A 557 16.12 -21.75 1.91
C ASP A 557 15.73 -21.81 3.41
N ALA A 558 14.82 -20.95 3.87
CA ALA A 558 14.25 -21.00 5.21
C ALA A 558 13.22 -22.14 5.35
N LEU A 559 12.33 -22.33 4.36
CA LEU A 559 11.38 -23.44 4.32
C LEU A 559 12.09 -24.79 4.50
N GLY A 560 13.20 -25.00 3.81
CA GLY A 560 14.02 -26.22 3.92
C GLY A 560 14.58 -26.51 5.32
N GLN A 561 14.54 -25.54 6.24
CA GLN A 561 15.04 -25.64 7.62
C GLN A 561 13.91 -25.68 8.67
N LEU A 562 12.64 -25.52 8.28
CA LEU A 562 11.50 -25.51 9.22
C LEU A 562 11.22 -26.90 9.82
N VAL A 563 11.67 -27.11 11.06
CA VAL A 563 11.54 -28.39 11.79
C VAL A 563 10.12 -28.73 12.26
N TRP A 564 9.20 -27.76 12.29
CA TRP A 564 7.81 -27.95 12.74
C TRP A 564 6.90 -28.50 11.63
N MET A 565 7.31 -28.38 10.37
CA MET A 565 6.58 -28.83 9.19
C MET A 565 7.10 -30.20 8.71
N ASP A 566 6.24 -30.99 8.06
CA ASP A 566 6.65 -32.22 7.38
C ASP A 566 7.26 -31.96 5.98
N GLU A 567 8.04 -32.93 5.47
CA GLU A 567 8.77 -32.78 4.20
C GLU A 567 7.87 -32.57 2.98
N LYS A 568 6.69 -33.19 2.94
CA LYS A 568 5.76 -33.07 1.82
C LYS A 568 5.08 -31.70 1.83
N THR A 569 4.71 -31.18 3.01
CA THR A 569 4.19 -29.82 3.13
C THR A 569 5.29 -28.78 2.85
N ARG A 570 6.55 -28.99 3.26
CA ARG A 570 7.70 -28.13 2.88
C ARG A 570 7.87 -28.05 1.36
N GLN A 571 7.90 -29.20 0.69
CA GLN A 571 8.05 -29.25 -0.77
C GLN A 571 6.88 -28.57 -1.48
N ALA A 572 5.64 -28.77 -1.03
CA ALA A 572 4.47 -28.07 -1.58
C ALA A 572 4.50 -26.55 -1.33
N ALA A 573 5.03 -26.10 -0.17
CA ALA A 573 5.19 -24.68 0.12
C ALA A 573 6.26 -24.03 -0.76
N LYS A 574 7.36 -24.73 -1.04
CA LYS A 574 8.38 -24.30 -2.02
C LYS A 574 7.79 -24.21 -3.43
N GLU A 575 7.04 -25.23 -3.87
CA GLU A 575 6.32 -25.17 -5.16
C GLU A 575 5.30 -24.02 -5.25
N LYS A 576 4.73 -23.57 -4.13
CA LYS A 576 3.90 -22.37 -4.08
C LYS A 576 4.73 -21.09 -4.21
N ALA A 577 5.87 -20.98 -3.50
CA ALA A 577 6.76 -19.81 -3.54
C ALA A 577 7.38 -19.61 -4.94
N GLU A 578 7.83 -20.70 -5.57
CA GLU A 578 8.33 -20.73 -6.96
C GLU A 578 7.26 -20.28 -7.97
N ALA A 579 5.98 -20.50 -7.66
CA ALA A 579 4.84 -20.17 -8.52
C ALA A 579 4.18 -18.80 -8.24
N ILE A 580 4.67 -18.04 -7.24
CA ILE A 580 4.19 -16.66 -6.99
C ILE A 580 4.52 -15.79 -8.20
N TYR A 581 3.53 -15.12 -8.78
CA TYR A 581 3.73 -14.15 -9.86
C TYR A 581 4.06 -12.76 -9.28
N ASP A 582 5.13 -12.12 -9.74
CA ASP A 582 5.51 -10.77 -9.31
C ASP A 582 5.16 -9.70 -10.35
N MET A 583 4.64 -8.57 -9.89
CA MET A 583 4.29 -7.41 -10.72
C MET A 583 4.89 -6.12 -10.17
N ILE A 584 5.81 -5.53 -10.95
CA ILE A 584 6.70 -4.46 -10.50
C ILE A 584 6.44 -3.15 -11.26
N GLY A 585 6.21 -2.07 -10.51
CA GLY A 585 6.03 -0.71 -11.00
C GLY A 585 4.63 -0.42 -11.55
N PHE A 586 4.30 -1.03 -12.68
CA PHE A 586 3.06 -0.75 -13.42
C PHE A 586 2.74 -1.89 -14.43
N PRO A 587 1.46 -2.05 -14.84
CA PRO A 587 1.09 -2.92 -15.95
C PRO A 587 1.43 -2.25 -17.28
N ASP A 588 2.10 -2.98 -18.18
CA ASP A 588 2.66 -2.40 -19.41
C ASP A 588 1.61 -1.78 -20.36
N PHE A 589 0.33 -2.20 -20.29
CA PHE A 589 -0.74 -1.68 -21.16
C PHE A 589 -1.01 -0.18 -21.02
N ILE A 590 -0.70 0.43 -19.87
CA ILE A 590 -0.98 1.87 -19.65
C ILE A 590 -0.09 2.78 -20.51
N LEU A 591 1.06 2.28 -20.96
CA LEU A 591 1.98 3.02 -21.83
C LEU A 591 1.67 2.86 -23.32
N GLU A 592 0.65 2.08 -23.67
CA GLU A 592 0.18 1.85 -25.04
C GLU A 592 -1.16 2.57 -25.24
N PRO A 593 -1.18 3.79 -25.82
CA PRO A 593 -2.33 4.69 -25.74
C PRO A 593 -3.66 4.09 -26.20
N LYS A 594 -3.64 3.19 -27.21
CA LYS A 594 -4.85 2.50 -27.64
C LYS A 594 -5.40 1.55 -26.58
N GLN A 595 -4.55 0.78 -25.89
CA GLN A 595 -5.00 -0.16 -24.85
C GLN A 595 -5.54 0.60 -23.63
N LEU A 596 -4.91 1.72 -23.29
CA LEU A 596 -5.41 2.62 -22.25
C LEU A 596 -6.75 3.26 -22.63
N ASP A 597 -6.92 3.69 -23.88
CA ASP A 597 -8.19 4.24 -24.38
C ASP A 597 -9.28 3.17 -24.45
N ASP A 598 -8.97 1.95 -24.92
CA ASP A 598 -9.88 0.80 -24.97
C ASP A 598 -10.41 0.42 -23.55
N VAL A 599 -9.63 0.65 -22.49
CA VAL A 599 -10.04 0.42 -21.08
C VAL A 599 -11.03 1.47 -20.55
N TYR A 600 -11.02 2.68 -21.12
CA TYR A 600 -11.88 3.80 -20.72
C TYR A 600 -12.90 4.20 -21.81
N ASP A 601 -13.22 3.28 -22.72
CA ASP A 601 -14.30 3.43 -23.69
C ASP A 601 -15.68 3.39 -23.00
N GLY A 602 -16.64 4.14 -23.54
CA GLY A 602 -17.99 4.29 -22.97
C GLY A 602 -18.10 5.07 -21.64
N TYR A 603 -16.98 5.53 -21.05
CA TYR A 603 -17.01 6.44 -19.89
C TYR A 603 -17.01 7.91 -20.32
N GLU A 604 -18.15 8.58 -20.20
CA GLU A 604 -18.29 9.98 -20.62
C GLU A 604 -17.99 10.96 -19.48
N VAL A 605 -17.15 11.95 -19.78
CA VAL A 605 -16.65 12.97 -18.84
C VAL A 605 -16.84 14.36 -19.44
N SER A 606 -17.61 15.21 -18.76
CA SER A 606 -17.81 16.63 -19.06
C SER A 606 -16.97 17.50 -18.14
N GLU A 607 -16.46 18.64 -18.62
CA GLU A 607 -15.78 19.61 -17.75
C GLU A 607 -16.75 20.39 -16.87
N ASP A 608 -18.04 20.48 -17.24
CA ASP A 608 -19.02 21.41 -16.65
C ASP A 608 -19.87 20.81 -15.50
N SER A 609 -19.73 19.50 -15.20
CA SER A 609 -20.59 18.80 -14.24
C SER A 609 -19.89 17.65 -13.50
N PHE A 610 -19.20 17.98 -12.41
CA PHE A 610 -18.52 17.01 -11.55
C PHE A 610 -19.47 15.93 -10.97
N PHE A 611 -20.66 16.33 -10.50
CA PHE A 611 -21.65 15.39 -9.96
C PHE A 611 -22.11 14.37 -11.02
N GLN A 612 -22.34 14.80 -12.26
CA GLN A 612 -22.71 13.88 -13.34
C GLN A 612 -21.56 12.95 -13.75
N ASN A 613 -20.31 13.41 -13.70
CA ASN A 613 -19.14 12.55 -13.93
C ASN A 613 -19.07 11.41 -12.90
N MET A 614 -19.40 11.67 -11.64
CA MET A 614 -19.46 10.65 -10.58
C MET A 614 -20.62 9.65 -10.80
N LEU A 615 -21.80 10.11 -11.22
CA LEU A 615 -22.90 9.20 -11.60
C LEU A 615 -22.55 8.36 -12.85
N ASN A 616 -21.84 8.95 -13.82
CA ASN A 616 -21.34 8.23 -15.00
C ASN A 616 -20.33 7.16 -14.60
N LEU A 617 -19.43 7.45 -13.64
CA LEU A 617 -18.45 6.51 -13.10
C LEU A 617 -19.12 5.28 -12.45
N TYR A 618 -20.17 5.47 -11.65
CA TYR A 618 -20.87 4.34 -11.01
C TYR A 618 -21.56 3.42 -12.03
N ASN A 619 -22.23 3.99 -13.03
CA ASN A 619 -22.83 3.26 -14.16
C ASN A 619 -21.76 2.51 -15.00
N PHE A 620 -20.64 3.16 -15.29
CA PHE A 620 -19.51 2.57 -16.01
C PHE A 620 -18.85 1.42 -15.22
N SER A 621 -18.63 1.62 -13.92
CA SER A 621 -18.13 0.60 -12.98
C SER A 621 -19.05 -0.62 -12.91
N ALA A 622 -20.37 -0.43 -12.89
CA ALA A 622 -21.35 -1.52 -12.91
C ALA A 622 -21.19 -2.40 -14.17
N LYS A 623 -21.09 -1.78 -15.35
CA LYS A 623 -20.90 -2.49 -16.63
C LYS A 623 -19.59 -3.26 -16.70
N VAL A 624 -18.48 -2.64 -16.29
CA VAL A 624 -17.15 -3.29 -16.30
C VAL A 624 -17.09 -4.46 -15.31
N MET A 625 -17.80 -4.37 -14.19
CA MET A 625 -17.95 -5.46 -13.21
C MET A 625 -18.77 -6.62 -13.78
N ALA A 626 -19.93 -6.35 -14.39
CA ALA A 626 -20.76 -7.37 -15.06
C ALA A 626 -20.00 -8.09 -16.21
N ASP A 627 -19.27 -7.33 -17.02
CA ASP A 627 -18.44 -7.82 -18.13
C ASP A 627 -17.39 -8.87 -17.71
N GLN A 628 -16.98 -8.94 -16.43
CA GLN A 628 -16.04 -9.95 -15.96
C GLN A 628 -16.66 -11.35 -15.75
N LEU A 629 -17.97 -11.48 -15.51
CA LEU A 629 -18.55 -12.76 -15.03
C LEU A 629 -18.30 -13.95 -15.97
N ARG A 630 -18.29 -13.70 -17.28
CA ARG A 630 -18.09 -14.72 -18.32
C ARG A 630 -16.66 -14.75 -18.88
N LYS A 631 -15.74 -14.01 -18.26
CA LYS A 631 -14.31 -13.95 -18.63
C LYS A 631 -13.45 -14.67 -17.58
N PRO A 632 -12.34 -15.32 -17.96
CA PRO A 632 -11.37 -15.80 -17.00
C PRO A 632 -10.66 -14.61 -16.31
N PRO A 633 -10.36 -14.67 -15.00
CA PRO A 633 -9.53 -13.67 -14.33
C PRO A 633 -8.16 -13.53 -14.99
N SER A 634 -7.66 -12.30 -15.14
CA SER A 634 -6.33 -12.04 -15.69
C SER A 634 -5.33 -11.61 -14.62
N ARG A 635 -4.10 -12.14 -14.69
CA ARG A 635 -2.98 -11.67 -13.85
C ARG A 635 -2.63 -10.20 -14.15
N GLU A 636 -2.75 -9.78 -15.41
CA GLU A 636 -2.48 -8.40 -15.85
C GLU A 636 -3.47 -7.35 -15.29
N GLN A 637 -4.58 -7.75 -14.66
CA GLN A 637 -5.52 -6.84 -14.00
C GLN A 637 -5.04 -6.47 -12.59
N TRP A 638 -4.51 -5.26 -12.41
CA TRP A 638 -4.04 -4.75 -11.12
C TRP A 638 -5.18 -4.29 -10.21
N SER A 639 -5.00 -4.44 -8.89
CA SER A 639 -5.92 -3.96 -7.85
C SER A 639 -5.63 -2.53 -7.39
N MET A 640 -4.36 -2.10 -7.46
CA MET A 640 -3.90 -0.75 -7.11
C MET A 640 -3.39 0.01 -8.33
N THR A 641 -3.38 1.33 -8.26
CA THR A 641 -2.92 2.22 -9.33
C THR A 641 -1.40 2.48 -9.20
N PRO A 642 -0.64 2.71 -10.30
CA PRO A 642 0.83 2.82 -10.24
C PRO A 642 1.39 3.85 -9.24
N GLN A 643 0.65 4.94 -9.00
CA GLN A 643 0.97 6.03 -8.08
C GLN A 643 0.71 5.72 -6.60
N THR A 644 0.05 4.59 -6.30
CA THR A 644 -0.27 4.15 -4.94
C THR A 644 1.00 3.90 -4.12
N VAL A 645 1.03 4.35 -2.86
CA VAL A 645 2.14 4.12 -1.93
C VAL A 645 1.78 2.97 -0.99
N ASN A 646 1.67 1.77 -1.55
CA ASN A 646 1.39 0.53 -0.82
C ASN A 646 1.91 -0.69 -1.63
N ALA A 647 1.69 -1.92 -1.15
CA ALA A 647 1.86 -3.17 -1.88
C ALA A 647 0.69 -4.13 -1.53
N TYR A 648 0.58 -5.29 -2.19
CA TYR A 648 -0.36 -6.36 -1.80
C TYR A 648 0.00 -7.76 -2.35
N TYR A 649 -0.48 -8.79 -1.65
CA TYR A 649 -0.66 -10.16 -2.15
C TYR A 649 -2.14 -10.43 -2.51
N LEU A 650 -2.38 -11.25 -3.54
CA LEU A 650 -3.72 -11.71 -3.94
C LEU A 650 -3.78 -13.25 -4.01
N PRO A 651 -4.42 -13.93 -3.03
CA PRO A 651 -4.41 -15.39 -2.93
C PRO A 651 -4.95 -16.12 -4.16
N THR A 652 -6.06 -15.65 -4.73
CA THR A 652 -6.73 -16.29 -5.88
C THR A 652 -5.91 -16.25 -7.17
N LYS A 653 -4.91 -15.39 -7.27
CA LYS A 653 -3.96 -15.38 -8.40
C LYS A 653 -2.58 -15.96 -8.05
N ASN A 654 -2.27 -16.11 -6.76
CA ASN A 654 -0.93 -16.32 -6.20
C ASN A 654 0.06 -15.24 -6.70
N GLU A 655 -0.26 -13.97 -6.43
CA GLU A 655 0.34 -12.79 -7.09
C GLU A 655 0.75 -11.73 -6.06
N ILE A 656 1.95 -11.15 -6.17
CA ILE A 656 2.48 -10.05 -5.34
C ILE A 656 2.76 -8.81 -6.19
N VAL A 657 2.40 -7.62 -5.70
CA VAL A 657 2.33 -6.42 -6.53
C VAL A 657 2.92 -5.19 -5.82
N PHE A 658 3.83 -4.49 -6.51
CA PHE A 658 4.58 -3.36 -5.98
C PHE A 658 4.50 -2.15 -6.92
N PRO A 659 3.47 -1.28 -6.78
CA PRO A 659 3.34 -0.03 -7.54
C PRO A 659 4.57 0.88 -7.54
N ALA A 660 4.75 1.64 -8.61
CA ALA A 660 5.82 2.63 -8.75
C ALA A 660 5.85 3.64 -7.59
N GLY A 661 4.69 3.96 -6.99
CA GLY A 661 4.54 4.86 -5.86
C GLY A 661 5.19 4.39 -4.55
N ILE A 662 5.41 3.09 -4.33
CA ILE A 662 6.20 2.60 -3.17
C ILE A 662 7.68 2.39 -3.49
N LEU A 663 8.05 2.31 -4.77
CA LEU A 663 9.44 2.11 -5.24
C LEU A 663 10.27 3.42 -5.20
N GLN A 664 10.24 4.10 -4.07
CA GLN A 664 10.95 5.37 -3.80
C GLN A 664 11.38 5.51 -2.33
N ALA A 665 12.21 6.52 -2.04
CA ALA A 665 12.90 6.63 -0.75
C ALA A 665 11.96 7.09 0.39
N PRO A 666 11.93 6.41 1.56
CA PRO A 666 13.03 5.60 2.07
C PRO A 666 13.01 4.11 1.70
N PHE A 667 11.89 3.55 1.23
CA PHE A 667 11.78 2.12 0.91
C PHE A 667 12.85 1.68 -0.09
N TYR A 668 13.00 2.40 -1.19
CA TYR A 668 13.94 2.09 -2.25
C TYR A 668 14.62 3.35 -2.78
N ALA A 669 15.93 3.28 -3.01
CA ALA A 669 16.56 4.10 -4.04
C ALA A 669 17.72 3.34 -4.67
N ARG A 670 17.82 3.44 -6.01
CA ARG A 670 18.87 2.81 -6.82
C ARG A 670 20.32 3.10 -6.35
N ASN A 671 20.54 4.22 -5.68
CA ASN A 671 21.85 4.67 -5.19
C ASN A 671 22.06 4.54 -3.68
N HIS A 672 21.12 3.92 -2.96
CA HIS A 672 21.32 3.49 -1.58
C HIS A 672 22.17 2.19 -1.52
N PRO A 673 22.91 1.95 -0.42
CA PRO A 673 23.53 0.64 -0.15
C PRO A 673 22.48 -0.49 -0.12
N LYS A 674 22.84 -1.69 -0.59
CA LYS A 674 21.95 -2.88 -0.64
C LYS A 674 21.20 -3.08 0.69
N ALA A 675 21.91 -3.00 1.81
CA ALA A 675 21.33 -3.16 3.14
C ALA A 675 20.16 -2.21 3.46
N LEU A 676 20.18 -0.97 2.96
CA LEU A 676 19.07 -0.03 3.20
C LEU A 676 17.85 -0.35 2.33
N ASN A 677 18.06 -0.75 1.07
CA ASN A 677 16.96 -1.18 0.20
C ASN A 677 16.35 -2.50 0.70
N PHE A 678 17.16 -3.47 1.14
CA PHE A 678 16.64 -4.70 1.76
C PHE A 678 15.95 -4.42 3.10
N GLY A 679 16.44 -3.48 3.91
CA GLY A 679 15.74 -3.02 5.10
C GLY A 679 14.40 -2.33 4.80
N GLY A 680 14.34 -1.51 3.74
CA GLY A 680 13.13 -0.83 3.27
C GLY A 680 12.22 -1.73 2.43
N ILE A 681 12.29 -1.59 1.10
CA ILE A 681 11.44 -2.33 0.15
C ILE A 681 11.62 -3.84 0.26
N GLY A 682 12.78 -4.35 0.70
CA GLY A 682 12.99 -5.79 0.88
C GLY A 682 12.13 -6.39 1.98
N VAL A 683 11.90 -5.67 3.09
CA VAL A 683 10.98 -6.13 4.15
C VAL A 683 9.54 -6.17 3.62
N VAL A 684 9.13 -5.17 2.83
CA VAL A 684 7.82 -5.15 2.15
C VAL A 684 7.71 -6.32 1.15
N MET A 685 8.74 -6.56 0.33
CA MET A 685 8.81 -7.70 -0.59
C MET A 685 8.70 -9.06 0.11
N GLY A 686 9.34 -9.21 1.27
CA GLY A 686 9.21 -10.41 2.10
C GLY A 686 7.84 -10.53 2.78
N HIS A 687 7.21 -9.40 3.12
CA HIS A 687 5.88 -9.32 3.75
C HIS A 687 4.81 -9.83 2.77
N GLU A 688 4.72 -9.30 1.54
CA GLU A 688 3.80 -9.81 0.50
C GLU A 688 4.04 -11.28 0.17
N LEU A 689 5.31 -11.71 0.12
CA LEU A 689 5.65 -13.11 -0.13
C LEU A 689 5.24 -14.02 1.05
N THR A 690 5.24 -13.51 2.28
CA THR A 690 4.81 -14.25 3.47
C THR A 690 3.28 -14.34 3.57
N HIS A 691 2.52 -13.37 3.04
CA HIS A 691 1.05 -13.47 2.95
C HIS A 691 0.58 -14.69 2.16
N ALA A 692 1.37 -15.21 1.22
CA ALA A 692 1.10 -16.49 0.55
C ALA A 692 1.05 -17.71 1.50
N PHE A 693 1.46 -17.54 2.76
CA PHE A 693 1.58 -18.57 3.79
C PHE A 693 1.09 -18.11 5.18
N ASP A 694 0.33 -17.02 5.28
CA ASP A 694 -0.27 -16.59 6.55
C ASP A 694 -1.48 -17.47 6.96
N ASP A 695 -2.28 -17.03 7.95
CA ASP A 695 -3.44 -17.81 8.41
C ASP A 695 -4.55 -17.96 7.37
N GLN A 696 -4.61 -17.11 6.33
CA GLN A 696 -5.57 -17.15 5.22
C GLN A 696 -4.91 -17.63 3.91
N GLY A 697 -3.78 -17.04 3.51
CA GLY A 697 -3.12 -17.33 2.24
C GLY A 697 -2.62 -18.78 2.14
N ARG A 698 -2.31 -19.45 3.25
CA ARG A 698 -1.99 -20.89 3.27
C ARG A 698 -3.12 -21.79 2.75
N GLU A 699 -4.38 -21.33 2.77
CA GLU A 699 -5.55 -22.16 2.39
C GLU A 699 -5.67 -22.27 0.87
N TYR A 700 -5.06 -21.33 0.16
CA TYR A 700 -4.92 -21.30 -1.29
C TYR A 700 -3.64 -22.02 -1.73
N ASP A 701 -3.73 -22.83 -2.77
CA ASP A 701 -2.59 -23.50 -3.39
C ASP A 701 -1.75 -22.58 -4.31
N LYS A 702 -0.84 -23.18 -5.07
CA LYS A 702 0.03 -22.49 -6.04
C LYS A 702 -0.66 -22.04 -7.33
N GLU A 703 -1.83 -22.60 -7.62
CA GLU A 703 -2.73 -22.19 -8.72
C GLU A 703 -3.78 -21.17 -8.25
N GLY A 704 -3.78 -20.77 -6.97
CA GLY A 704 -4.73 -19.83 -6.37
C GLY A 704 -6.08 -20.44 -5.98
N ASN A 705 -6.18 -21.75 -5.77
CA ASN A 705 -7.43 -22.42 -5.38
C ASN A 705 -7.43 -22.80 -3.90
N LEU A 706 -8.50 -22.43 -3.21
CA LEU A 706 -8.86 -22.79 -1.85
C LEU A 706 -9.16 -24.30 -1.73
N ARG A 707 -8.16 -25.08 -1.32
CA ARG A 707 -8.29 -26.52 -1.05
C ARG A 707 -7.20 -27.01 -0.08
N PRO A 708 -7.46 -28.01 0.78
CA PRO A 708 -6.43 -28.57 1.65
C PRO A 708 -5.25 -29.20 0.86
N TRP A 709 -4.06 -28.56 0.93
CA TRP A 709 -2.81 -29.08 0.35
C TRP A 709 -1.75 -29.47 1.40
N TRP A 710 -1.94 -29.10 2.67
CA TRP A 710 -1.06 -29.42 3.80
C TRP A 710 -1.36 -30.81 4.39
N GLN A 711 -0.43 -31.39 5.17
CA GLN A 711 -0.76 -32.51 6.06
C GLN A 711 -1.33 -32.00 7.39
N ASN A 712 -2.18 -32.80 8.03
CA ASN A 712 -2.89 -32.42 9.26
C ASN A 712 -1.94 -32.09 10.42
N GLU A 713 -0.82 -32.80 10.48
CA GLU A 713 0.25 -32.62 11.45
C GLU A 713 0.90 -31.23 11.30
N SER A 714 1.22 -30.83 10.07
CA SER A 714 1.77 -29.50 9.76
C SER A 714 0.74 -28.39 9.99
N LEU A 715 -0.55 -28.62 9.73
CA LEU A 715 -1.61 -27.66 10.02
C LEU A 715 -1.82 -27.47 11.54
N ALA A 716 -1.73 -28.55 12.32
CA ALA A 716 -1.79 -28.49 13.77
C ALA A 716 -0.55 -27.80 14.37
N ALA A 717 0.64 -28.07 13.82
CA ALA A 717 1.87 -27.39 14.20
C ALA A 717 1.82 -25.89 13.88
N PHE A 718 1.39 -25.50 12.67
CA PHE A 718 1.20 -24.09 12.30
C PHE A 718 0.29 -23.36 13.28
N ARG A 719 -0.89 -23.91 13.58
CA ARG A 719 -1.84 -23.31 14.55
C ARG A 719 -1.24 -23.16 15.96
N ASN A 720 -0.34 -24.06 16.37
CA ASN A 720 0.39 -23.93 17.63
C ASN A 720 1.50 -22.85 17.58
N HIS A 721 2.13 -22.65 16.42
CA HIS A 721 3.14 -21.60 16.21
C HIS A 721 2.50 -20.20 16.07
N THR A 722 1.38 -20.06 15.36
CA THR A 722 0.66 -18.78 15.21
C THR A 722 -0.02 -18.32 16.50
N ALA A 723 -0.50 -19.26 17.34
CA ALA A 723 -1.05 -18.94 18.66
C ALA A 723 -0.05 -18.17 19.56
N CYS A 724 1.26 -18.37 19.37
CA CYS A 724 2.30 -17.57 20.05
C CYS A 724 2.19 -16.08 19.67
N MET A 725 2.01 -15.78 18.38
CA MET A 725 1.86 -14.39 17.90
C MET A 725 0.49 -13.80 18.30
N GLU A 726 -0.58 -14.60 18.26
CA GLU A 726 -1.90 -14.19 18.76
C GLU A 726 -1.84 -13.79 20.24
N GLU A 727 -1.19 -14.58 21.09
CA GLU A 727 -0.98 -14.26 22.51
C GLU A 727 -0.05 -13.05 22.69
N GLN A 728 1.11 -13.02 22.02
CA GLN A 728 2.10 -11.93 22.08
C GLN A 728 1.45 -10.57 21.80
N TYR A 729 0.74 -10.46 20.67
CA TYR A 729 0.18 -9.18 20.25
C TYR A 729 -1.08 -8.80 21.07
N SER A 730 -1.83 -9.77 21.60
CA SER A 730 -2.96 -9.53 22.53
C SER A 730 -2.55 -9.02 23.92
N GLN A 731 -1.25 -8.95 24.22
CA GLN A 731 -0.71 -8.29 25.42
C GLN A 731 -0.45 -6.78 25.20
N TYR A 732 -0.29 -6.34 23.94
CA TYR A 732 -0.04 -4.95 23.60
C TYR A 732 -1.29 -4.07 23.77
N GLN A 733 -1.05 -2.80 24.11
CA GLN A 733 -2.09 -1.82 24.40
C GLN A 733 -1.75 -0.44 23.82
N VAL A 734 -2.77 0.29 23.36
CA VAL A 734 -2.70 1.73 23.03
C VAL A 734 -3.74 2.45 23.89
N ASN A 735 -3.36 3.54 24.55
CA ASN A 735 -4.25 4.37 25.37
C ASN A 735 -5.01 3.65 26.52
N GLY A 736 -4.68 2.39 26.83
CA GLY A 736 -5.35 1.53 27.81
C GLY A 736 -6.26 0.46 27.18
N GLU A 737 -6.44 0.50 25.86
CA GLU A 737 -7.19 -0.49 25.09
C GLU A 737 -6.24 -1.57 24.55
N LYS A 738 -6.70 -2.82 24.51
CA LYS A 738 -5.91 -3.96 24.02
C LYS A 738 -6.00 -4.11 22.51
N LEU A 739 -4.89 -4.52 21.90
CA LEU A 739 -4.85 -4.98 20.52
C LEU A 739 -5.52 -6.35 20.38
N ASN A 740 -6.31 -6.55 19.31
CA ASN A 740 -6.81 -7.87 18.95
C ASN A 740 -5.74 -8.64 18.16
N GLY A 741 -4.99 -9.52 18.85
CA GLY A 741 -3.93 -10.33 18.25
C GLY A 741 -4.41 -11.36 17.22
N ARG A 742 -5.72 -11.69 17.22
CA ARG A 742 -6.35 -12.58 16.23
C ARG A 742 -6.76 -11.82 14.97
N GLN A 743 -7.36 -10.64 15.11
CA GLN A 743 -7.65 -9.75 13.99
C GLN A 743 -6.39 -9.44 13.17
N THR A 744 -5.30 -9.16 13.88
CA THR A 744 -4.01 -8.77 13.30
C THR A 744 -3.07 -9.93 12.94
N LEU A 745 -3.52 -11.18 13.05
CA LEU A 745 -2.65 -12.35 13.02
C LEU A 745 -1.86 -12.49 11.69
N GLY A 746 -2.52 -12.35 10.54
CA GLY A 746 -1.88 -12.47 9.23
C GLY A 746 -0.78 -11.43 9.02
N GLU A 747 -1.09 -10.17 9.32
CA GLU A 747 -0.14 -9.05 9.27
C GLU A 747 1.07 -9.25 10.18
N ASN A 748 0.84 -9.77 11.39
CA ASN A 748 1.91 -10.07 12.34
C ASN A 748 2.79 -11.22 11.83
N ILE A 749 2.22 -12.28 11.25
CA ILE A 749 2.97 -13.37 10.61
C ILE A 749 3.80 -12.82 9.44
N ALA A 750 3.21 -11.99 8.60
CA ALA A 750 3.83 -11.44 7.41
C ALA A 750 4.97 -10.45 7.74
N ASP A 751 4.82 -9.59 8.75
CA ASP A 751 5.92 -8.75 9.28
C ASP A 751 7.12 -9.59 9.74
N ASN A 752 6.86 -10.68 10.46
CA ASN A 752 7.90 -11.52 11.06
C ASN A 752 8.65 -12.35 10.00
N GLY A 753 7.92 -12.97 9.05
CA GLY A 753 8.54 -13.67 7.92
C GLY A 753 9.26 -12.72 6.96
N GLY A 754 8.65 -11.57 6.65
CA GLY A 754 9.21 -10.59 5.74
C GLY A 754 10.52 -9.96 6.22
N LEU A 755 10.60 -9.59 7.49
CA LEU A 755 11.84 -9.09 8.08
C LEU A 755 12.95 -10.17 8.06
N LYS A 756 12.60 -11.43 8.35
CA LYS A 756 13.54 -12.56 8.37
C LYS A 756 14.12 -12.85 6.98
N ALA A 757 13.27 -12.94 5.97
CA ALA A 757 13.70 -13.16 4.58
C ALA A 757 14.59 -12.03 4.06
N ALA A 758 14.18 -10.76 4.26
CA ALA A 758 14.97 -9.61 3.83
C ALA A 758 16.30 -9.47 4.58
N TYR A 759 16.33 -9.79 5.88
CA TYR A 759 17.57 -9.79 6.66
C TYR A 759 18.53 -10.90 6.23
N ASN A 760 18.05 -12.11 5.93
CA ASN A 760 18.91 -13.22 5.49
C ASN A 760 19.70 -12.87 4.21
N VAL A 761 19.07 -12.18 3.25
CA VAL A 761 19.71 -11.67 2.02
C VAL A 761 20.75 -10.57 2.30
N SER A 762 20.50 -9.71 3.30
CA SER A 762 21.32 -8.51 3.58
C SER A 762 22.29 -8.65 4.77
N GLY A 763 22.24 -9.76 5.49
CA GLY A 763 23.11 -10.07 6.61
C GLY A 763 24.51 -10.55 6.18
N PRO A 764 25.44 -10.76 7.14
CA PRO A 764 26.83 -11.11 6.86
C PRO A 764 27.05 -12.49 6.21
N ALA A 765 25.99 -13.29 6.01
CA ALA A 765 26.04 -14.50 5.20
C ALA A 765 26.20 -14.18 3.70
N SER A 766 25.64 -13.07 3.22
CA SER A 766 25.71 -12.62 1.82
C SER A 766 27.16 -12.39 1.34
N CYS A 767 28.06 -12.00 2.25
CA CYS A 767 29.48 -11.82 2.00
C CYS A 767 30.19 -13.11 1.55
N LEU A 768 29.58 -14.30 1.71
CA LEU A 768 30.13 -15.59 1.27
C LEU A 768 29.75 -15.94 -0.19
N VAL A 769 28.82 -15.22 -0.81
CA VAL A 769 28.27 -15.52 -2.16
C VAL A 769 28.75 -14.52 -3.23
N ALA A 770 29.30 -13.38 -2.81
CA ALA A 770 29.56 -12.22 -3.66
C ALA A 770 30.67 -12.36 -4.73
N GLU A 771 31.41 -13.48 -4.79
CA GLU A 771 32.53 -13.65 -5.74
C GLU A 771 32.22 -14.53 -6.98
N THR A 772 31.02 -15.12 -7.12
CA THR A 772 30.75 -16.14 -8.16
C THR A 772 29.59 -15.85 -9.14
N HIS A 773 29.45 -14.61 -9.63
CA HIS A 773 28.62 -14.31 -10.80
C HIS A 773 29.36 -13.46 -11.86
N PRO A 774 29.73 -14.04 -13.03
CA PRO A 774 30.22 -13.26 -14.17
C PRO A 774 29.07 -12.55 -14.91
N PRO A 775 29.33 -11.48 -15.67
CA PRO A 775 28.30 -10.76 -16.42
C PRO A 775 27.65 -11.66 -17.48
N TRP A 776 26.31 -11.66 -17.51
CA TRP A 776 25.49 -12.55 -18.34
C TRP A 776 25.58 -12.19 -19.83
N GLY A 777 25.88 -13.17 -20.70
CA GLY A 777 25.99 -12.91 -22.14
C GLY A 777 26.58 -14.02 -23.02
N GLY A 778 26.17 -15.29 -22.85
CA GLY A 778 26.69 -16.38 -23.69
C GLY A 778 25.80 -17.63 -23.71
N ARG A 779 25.50 -18.15 -24.90
CA ARG A 779 24.75 -19.41 -25.07
C ARG A 779 25.68 -20.61 -24.84
N VAL A 780 25.24 -21.59 -24.06
CA VAL A 780 25.93 -22.87 -23.92
C VAL A 780 25.33 -23.89 -24.88
N LEU A 781 26.17 -24.51 -25.71
CA LEU A 781 25.89 -25.79 -26.37
C LEU A 781 26.80 -26.85 -25.74
N GLY A 782 26.28 -28.06 -25.55
CA GLY A 782 26.91 -29.09 -24.72
C GLY A 782 28.11 -29.81 -25.32
N GLY A 783 28.98 -30.31 -24.43
CA GLY A 783 30.13 -31.16 -24.68
C GLY A 783 30.90 -31.33 -23.37
N GLY A 784 31.34 -32.54 -23.00
CA GLY A 784 31.79 -32.82 -21.63
C GLY A 784 33.01 -33.73 -21.48
N GLY A 785 33.40 -33.93 -20.20
CA GLY A 785 34.42 -34.89 -19.75
C GLY A 785 35.78 -34.26 -19.42
N GLY A 786 36.38 -34.61 -18.26
CA GLY A 786 37.80 -34.34 -17.97
C GLY A 786 38.19 -33.91 -16.54
N GLN A 787 38.29 -34.89 -15.63
CA GLN A 787 39.13 -34.97 -14.41
C GLN A 787 39.92 -33.73 -13.88
N ALA A 788 39.55 -33.31 -12.65
CA ALA A 788 40.39 -33.12 -11.44
C ALA A 788 41.71 -32.29 -11.43
N LEU A 789 41.84 -31.37 -10.45
CA LEU A 789 43.02 -31.23 -9.55
C LEU A 789 42.79 -30.28 -8.34
N THR A 790 43.09 -30.80 -7.13
CA THR A 790 43.50 -30.17 -5.84
C THR A 790 43.25 -28.69 -5.48
N ASP A 791 42.60 -28.53 -4.32
CA ASP A 791 42.98 -27.70 -3.14
C ASP A 791 43.45 -26.24 -3.27
N LEU A 792 42.67 -25.33 -2.68
CA LEU A 792 43.15 -24.24 -1.81
C LEU A 792 42.00 -23.64 -0.97
N LEU A 793 42.05 -23.79 0.36
CA LEU A 793 41.07 -23.23 1.29
C LEU A 793 41.63 -22.00 2.04
N PRO A 794 40.93 -20.86 2.10
CA PRO A 794 41.18 -19.80 3.09
C PRO A 794 40.50 -20.13 4.43
N LEU A 795 41.10 -19.70 5.54
CA LEU A 795 40.65 -19.98 6.91
C LEU A 795 39.83 -18.82 7.49
N CYS A 796 38.65 -19.11 8.05
CA CYS A 796 37.90 -18.16 8.88
C CYS A 796 38.42 -18.17 10.34
N PRO A 797 38.51 -17.01 11.03
CA PRO A 797 38.90 -16.96 12.44
C PRO A 797 37.70 -17.15 13.39
N THR A 798 37.81 -18.09 14.33
CA THR A 798 36.84 -18.24 15.44
C THR A 798 37.21 -17.35 16.64
N PRO A 799 36.24 -16.73 17.34
CA PRO A 799 36.48 -16.08 18.63
C PRO A 799 36.97 -17.08 19.68
N GLY A 800 37.96 -16.70 20.49
CA GLY A 800 38.63 -17.62 21.41
C GLY A 800 37.90 -17.83 22.74
N LEU A 801 37.73 -19.10 23.13
CA LEU A 801 37.46 -19.53 24.50
C LEU A 801 38.78 -19.82 25.22
N GLN A 802 38.97 -19.30 26.43
CA GLN A 802 40.18 -19.53 27.21
C GLN A 802 40.12 -20.85 28.00
N SER A 803 40.94 -21.79 27.56
CA SER A 803 41.64 -22.83 28.36
C SER A 803 41.02 -23.30 29.70
N VAL A 804 40.58 -24.56 29.71
CA VAL A 804 41.00 -25.51 30.75
C VAL A 804 41.57 -26.74 30.04
N ALA A 805 42.70 -27.24 30.51
CA ALA A 805 43.30 -28.48 30.02
C ALA A 805 43.23 -29.56 31.10
N GLU A 806 42.89 -30.80 30.73
CA GLU A 806 43.85 -31.91 30.72
C GLU A 806 43.20 -33.26 30.32
N LYS A 807 43.99 -34.09 29.61
CA LYS A 807 44.01 -35.56 29.65
C LYS A 807 42.68 -36.34 29.56
N ALA A 808 42.42 -36.89 28.37
CA ALA A 808 41.78 -38.20 28.21
C ALA A 808 42.71 -39.11 27.39
N TRP A 809 42.88 -40.38 27.81
CA TRP A 809 43.65 -41.39 27.06
C TRP A 809 43.02 -42.79 27.24
N GLY A 810 42.60 -43.40 26.13
CA GLY A 810 42.37 -44.85 26.00
C GLY A 810 41.05 -45.44 26.49
N GLY A 811 40.52 -46.42 25.73
CA GLY A 811 40.04 -47.64 26.40
C GLY A 811 38.64 -48.20 26.13
N ALA A 812 38.15 -48.15 24.90
CA ALA A 812 37.31 -49.17 24.22
C ALA A 812 36.51 -50.27 25.01
N ALA A 813 35.24 -50.43 24.56
CA ALA A 813 34.52 -51.69 24.27
C ALA A 813 33.69 -52.45 25.35
N ALA A 814 32.84 -53.35 24.83
CA ALA A 814 31.75 -54.13 25.44
C ALA A 814 30.49 -53.29 25.86
N ALA A 815 29.23 -53.61 25.54
CA ALA A 815 28.48 -54.87 25.34
C ALA A 815 28.16 -55.63 26.65
N SER A 816 26.95 -56.17 26.92
CA SER A 816 25.66 -56.17 26.18
C SER A 816 24.51 -56.72 27.06
N CYS A 817 23.26 -56.39 26.73
CA CYS A 817 22.00 -56.99 27.25
C CYS A 817 21.67 -56.75 28.75
N GLY A 818 20.41 -56.76 29.19
CA GLY A 818 19.14 -56.82 28.44
C GLY A 818 17.89 -56.86 29.35
N ALA A 819 16.71 -56.68 28.74
CA ALA A 819 15.34 -56.99 29.19
C ALA A 819 14.92 -56.81 30.67
N HIS A 820 13.87 -56.01 30.93
CA HIS A 820 12.51 -56.51 31.22
C HIS A 820 11.45 -55.37 31.29
N GLN A 821 10.18 -55.71 31.00
CA GLN A 821 8.99 -54.88 31.26
C GLN A 821 8.12 -55.51 32.40
N PRO A 822 6.85 -55.14 32.63
CA PRO A 822 6.37 -54.36 33.79
C PRO A 822 5.51 -55.21 34.76
N PRO A 823 4.76 -54.60 35.72
CA PRO A 823 3.34 -54.24 35.42
C PRO A 823 2.84 -52.97 36.14
N ALA A 824 1.51 -52.73 36.15
CA ALA A 824 0.82 -51.55 36.71
C ALA A 824 -0.35 -51.94 37.66
N LEU A 825 -1.29 -51.00 37.94
CA LEU A 825 -2.57 -51.12 38.72
C LEU A 825 -2.42 -50.91 40.27
N LEU A 826 -3.37 -50.35 41.06
CA LEU A 826 -4.72 -49.78 40.84
C LEU A 826 -5.21 -48.91 42.07
N CYS A 827 -6.17 -47.98 41.85
CA CYS A 827 -7.09 -47.31 42.83
C CYS A 827 -6.52 -46.48 44.02
N GLY A 828 -7.25 -45.52 44.64
CA GLY A 828 -8.58 -44.91 44.36
C GLY A 828 -9.13 -44.06 45.55
N ILE A 829 -10.41 -43.63 45.47
CA ILE A 829 -11.30 -43.02 46.52
C ILE A 829 -11.45 -41.47 46.57
N ARG A 830 -12.71 -41.03 46.81
CA ARG A 830 -13.28 -39.66 47.06
C ARG A 830 -14.17 -39.74 48.35
N PRO A 831 -14.52 -38.67 49.11
CA PRO A 831 -15.29 -37.45 48.70
C PRO A 831 -14.73 -36.14 49.33
N GLY A 832 -15.38 -34.94 49.38
CA GLY A 832 -16.62 -34.38 48.81
C GLY A 832 -17.29 -33.30 49.72
N ILE A 833 -18.56 -32.95 49.44
CA ILE A 833 -19.44 -31.97 50.15
C ILE A 833 -19.20 -30.46 49.84
N ALA A 834 -20.28 -29.68 49.80
CA ALA A 834 -20.39 -28.23 49.51
C ALA A 834 -21.60 -27.61 50.26
N LEU A 835 -21.81 -26.28 50.15
CA LEU A 835 -22.99 -25.39 50.43
C LEU A 835 -22.43 -23.98 50.76
N LEU A 836 -22.74 -22.84 50.12
CA LEU A 836 -24.00 -22.11 49.82
C LEU A 836 -24.59 -21.28 50.99
N GLY A 837 -24.67 -19.95 50.83
CA GLY A 837 -25.47 -19.02 51.67
C GLY A 837 -24.97 -17.57 51.77
N GLY A 838 -25.80 -16.58 51.41
CA GLY A 838 -25.69 -15.16 51.82
C GLY A 838 -26.80 -14.80 52.84
N PRO A 839 -27.30 -13.55 52.99
CA PRO A 839 -26.92 -12.27 52.34
C PRO A 839 -26.80 -11.08 53.35
N GLY A 840 -26.71 -9.81 52.87
CA GLY A 840 -27.39 -8.68 53.58
C GLY A 840 -26.74 -7.28 53.67
N SER A 841 -27.44 -6.27 53.11
CA SER A 841 -27.56 -4.85 53.56
C SER A 841 -26.40 -3.83 53.44
N ALA A 842 -26.80 -2.57 53.16
CA ALA A 842 -26.06 -1.30 53.33
C ALA A 842 -26.94 -0.34 54.18
N PRO A 843 -26.43 0.81 54.69
CA PRO A 843 -26.53 2.07 53.92
C PRO A 843 -25.43 3.15 54.20
N LEU A 844 -25.57 4.28 53.48
CA LEU A 844 -24.87 5.59 53.60
C LEU A 844 -25.23 6.35 54.91
N PRO A 845 -24.51 7.42 55.39
CA PRO A 845 -24.17 8.64 54.61
C PRO A 845 -22.88 9.45 54.90
N LEU A 846 -22.74 10.51 54.09
CA LEU A 846 -21.80 11.66 53.98
C LEU A 846 -22.13 12.83 54.97
N PRO A 847 -21.51 14.05 54.94
CA PRO A 847 -20.18 14.59 54.51
C PRO A 847 -19.59 15.51 55.65
N PRO A 848 -19.03 16.75 55.49
CA PRO A 848 -18.31 17.47 54.40
C PRO A 848 -17.01 18.23 54.78
N GLY A 849 -16.28 18.69 53.75
CA GLY A 849 -15.95 20.13 53.62
C GLY A 849 -14.49 20.59 53.69
N HIS A 850 -13.94 21.08 52.56
CA HIS A 850 -13.61 22.52 52.40
C HIS A 850 -13.24 22.88 50.95
N GLU A 851 -13.78 24.01 50.47
CA GLU A 851 -13.46 24.66 49.18
C GLU A 851 -12.62 25.92 49.41
N MET A 852 -12.02 26.48 48.34
CA MET A 852 -12.31 27.86 47.88
C MET A 852 -11.66 28.19 46.53
N ASP A 853 -12.38 28.95 45.70
CA ASP A 853 -11.89 29.63 44.48
C ASP A 853 -10.94 30.80 44.79
N TRP A 854 -10.43 31.47 43.74
CA TRP A 854 -10.69 32.91 43.50
C TRP A 854 -10.21 33.35 42.10
N ALA A 855 -10.81 34.41 41.55
CA ALA A 855 -10.48 34.97 40.24
C ALA A 855 -10.47 36.52 40.22
N MET A 856 -9.97 37.10 39.11
CA MET A 856 -9.84 38.53 38.76
C MET A 856 -8.61 39.31 39.32
N GLY A 857 -8.12 40.26 38.51
CA GLY A 857 -7.10 41.28 38.87
C GLY A 857 -7.73 42.61 39.32
N PRO A 858 -7.14 43.83 39.09
CA PRO A 858 -6.04 44.17 38.15
C PRO A 858 -5.04 45.29 38.63
N LYS A 859 -4.26 45.84 37.67
CA LYS A 859 -3.56 47.16 37.62
C LYS A 859 -2.11 47.37 38.15
N MET A 860 -1.26 47.73 37.17
CA MET A 860 -0.29 48.85 37.11
C MET A 860 0.97 48.92 38.02
N GLY A 861 2.13 49.10 37.36
CA GLY A 861 3.36 49.69 37.93
C GLY A 861 4.37 50.04 36.82
N PHE A 862 4.75 51.32 36.68
CA PHE A 862 5.65 51.82 35.62
C PHE A 862 7.05 52.19 36.16
N GLY A 863 8.12 51.88 35.41
CA GLY A 863 9.50 52.32 35.63
C GLY A 863 10.28 52.31 34.31
N ARG A 864 11.21 53.25 34.05
CA ARG A 864 11.60 53.63 32.67
C ARG A 864 12.98 54.29 32.56
N TRP A 865 13.55 54.30 31.34
CA TRP A 865 14.78 55.00 30.85
C TRP A 865 16.13 54.30 31.20
N SER A 866 17.18 54.30 30.36
CA SER A 866 17.31 54.69 28.93
C SER A 866 18.67 54.33 28.30
N GLY A 867 18.72 54.17 26.97
CA GLY A 867 19.96 54.18 26.17
C GLY A 867 19.67 54.37 24.67
N LYS A 868 20.53 55.09 23.93
CA LYS A 868 20.40 55.36 22.48
C LYS A 868 21.57 54.76 21.68
N ALA A 869 21.24 54.10 20.56
CA ALA A 869 22.02 54.06 19.31
C ALA A 869 21.04 53.62 18.20
N SER A 870 20.83 54.31 17.06
CA SER A 870 21.77 54.86 16.06
C SER A 870 22.29 53.79 15.10
N CYS A 871 21.61 53.64 13.95
CA CYS A 871 22.04 52.80 12.83
C CYS A 871 23.18 53.47 12.03
N PRO A 872 24.03 52.66 11.40
CA PRO A 872 24.54 52.94 10.06
C PRO A 872 24.24 51.80 9.07
N GLU A 873 24.52 52.07 7.78
CA GLU A 873 24.20 51.25 6.60
C GLU A 873 25.15 50.04 6.38
N PRO A 874 24.83 49.11 5.44
CA PRO A 874 25.35 47.74 5.45
C PRO A 874 26.76 47.57 4.86
N LEU A 875 27.46 46.55 5.35
CA LEU A 875 28.75 46.09 4.81
C LEU A 875 28.76 44.57 4.57
N GLY A 876 29.09 44.19 3.33
CA GLY A 876 29.77 42.94 2.97
C GLY A 876 29.11 41.61 3.34
N TRP A 877 28.49 40.95 2.34
CA TRP A 877 28.24 39.51 2.42
C TRP A 877 29.56 38.74 2.52
N GLY A 878 29.75 37.99 3.62
CA GLY A 878 30.84 37.03 3.80
C GLY A 878 30.27 35.69 4.25
N PRO A 879 30.79 34.54 3.77
CA PRO A 879 30.19 33.23 4.04
C PRO A 879 30.38 32.83 5.51
N GLN A 880 29.28 32.74 6.26
CA GLN A 880 29.31 32.16 7.60
C GLN A 880 29.63 30.67 7.52
N LYS A 881 30.83 30.29 8.00
CA LYS A 881 31.17 28.90 8.23
C LYS A 881 30.38 28.37 9.43
N HIS A 882 29.36 27.54 9.19
CA HIS A 882 28.81 26.70 10.25
C HIS A 882 29.90 25.74 10.76
N VAL A 883 30.44 26.04 11.93
CA VAL A 883 31.33 25.14 12.67
C VAL A 883 30.48 24.03 13.27
N ARG A 884 30.38 22.89 12.55
CA ARG A 884 29.84 21.64 13.11
C ARG A 884 30.64 21.26 14.36
N ARG A 885 29.99 20.68 15.37
CA ARG A 885 30.70 20.23 16.58
C ARG A 885 31.61 19.05 16.20
N PRO A 886 32.82 18.92 16.79
CA PRO A 886 33.71 17.79 16.51
C PRO A 886 33.03 16.43 16.72
N GLU A 887 32.19 16.33 17.76
CA GLU A 887 31.40 15.14 18.12
C GLU A 887 30.43 14.73 17.01
N GLU A 888 29.80 15.69 16.31
CA GLU A 888 28.88 15.42 15.20
C GLU A 888 29.62 14.85 13.98
N GLY A 889 30.84 15.32 13.72
CA GLY A 889 31.69 14.83 12.63
C GLY A 889 32.20 13.39 12.87
N GLU A 890 32.52 13.04 14.11
CA GLU A 890 32.91 11.68 14.46
C GLU A 890 31.70 10.72 14.50
N LEU A 891 30.58 11.16 15.08
CA LEU A 891 29.29 10.47 15.04
C LEU A 891 28.85 10.15 13.61
N PHE A 892 28.98 11.10 12.69
CA PHE A 892 28.62 10.92 11.29
C PHE A 892 29.46 9.82 10.61
N ARG A 893 30.77 9.78 10.89
CA ARG A 893 31.64 8.66 10.46
C ARG A 893 31.21 7.33 11.09
N ARG A 894 30.91 7.31 12.40
CA ARG A 894 30.47 6.09 13.11
C ARG A 894 29.16 5.52 12.55
N ILE A 895 28.23 6.34 12.06
CA ILE A 895 26.99 5.88 11.39
C ILE A 895 27.27 5.34 9.98
N LEU A 896 28.16 5.97 9.21
CA LEU A 896 28.68 5.42 7.95
C LEU A 896 29.62 4.21 8.15
N GLN A 897 29.81 3.76 9.38
CA GLN A 897 30.55 2.57 9.82
C GLN A 897 29.66 1.59 10.61
N ILE A 898 28.33 1.78 10.60
CA ILE A 898 27.39 0.80 11.13
C ILE A 898 27.44 -0.46 10.23
N SER A 899 27.60 -1.63 10.87
CA SER A 899 27.54 -2.93 10.20
C SER A 899 26.24 -3.10 9.42
N GLU A 900 26.32 -3.62 8.18
CA GLU A 900 25.21 -3.60 7.21
C GLU A 900 23.87 -4.12 7.77
N GLY A 901 23.85 -5.25 8.47
CA GLY A 901 22.63 -5.77 9.12
C GLY A 901 22.00 -4.83 10.17
N ARG A 902 22.79 -4.01 10.87
CA ARG A 902 22.25 -2.95 11.76
C ARG A 902 21.68 -1.79 10.96
N ALA A 903 22.24 -1.48 9.79
CA ALA A 903 21.72 -0.44 8.92
C ALA A 903 20.38 -0.86 8.27
N ALA A 904 20.27 -2.12 7.84
CA ALA A 904 19.02 -2.71 7.36
C ALA A 904 17.91 -2.64 8.43
N LEU A 905 18.18 -3.15 9.64
CA LEU A 905 17.25 -3.09 10.77
C LEU A 905 16.86 -1.65 11.17
N LEU A 906 17.74 -0.66 10.97
CA LEU A 906 17.43 0.74 11.26
C LEU A 906 16.55 1.39 10.19
N GLU A 907 16.71 1.05 8.91
CA GLU A 907 15.88 1.67 7.85
C GLU A 907 14.48 1.06 7.79
N GLY A 908 14.37 -0.28 7.90
CA GLY A 908 13.07 -0.96 7.93
C GLY A 908 12.17 -0.49 9.07
N GLN A 909 12.72 -0.36 10.28
CA GLN A 909 11.92 0.10 11.41
C GLN A 909 11.73 1.63 11.43
N ARG A 910 12.38 2.38 10.52
CA ARG A 910 12.11 3.82 10.29
C ARG A 910 10.98 4.07 9.31
N VAL A 911 10.67 3.15 8.39
CA VAL A 911 9.46 3.21 7.55
C VAL A 911 8.21 3.35 8.41
N TRP A 912 8.16 2.63 9.53
CA TRP A 912 7.04 2.63 10.48
C TRP A 912 6.97 3.85 11.43
N CYS A 913 7.84 4.86 11.29
CA CYS A 913 7.73 6.08 12.09
C CYS A 913 6.39 6.80 11.81
N SER A 914 5.61 7.02 12.87
CA SER A 914 4.25 7.55 12.77
C SER A 914 3.82 8.34 14.02
N VAL A 915 2.87 9.24 13.82
CA VAL A 915 2.03 9.87 14.85
C VAL A 915 0.55 9.72 14.46
N ARG A 916 -0.35 9.67 15.44
CA ARG A 916 -1.81 9.63 15.23
C ARG A 916 -2.55 10.29 16.40
N THR A 917 -3.80 10.70 16.19
CA THR A 917 -4.72 11.15 17.25
C THR A 917 -5.10 10.01 18.20
N PRO A 918 -5.57 10.29 19.43
CA PRO A 918 -6.21 9.29 20.28
C PRO A 918 -7.40 8.60 19.58
N GLU A 919 -8.21 9.37 18.85
CA GLU A 919 -9.40 8.90 18.13
C GLU A 919 -9.04 7.91 17.00
N SER A 920 -8.08 8.24 16.14
CA SER A 920 -7.53 7.30 15.13
C SER A 920 -6.61 6.21 15.72
N SER A 921 -6.29 6.30 17.02
CA SER A 921 -5.69 5.18 17.75
C SER A 921 -6.74 4.15 18.15
N HIS A 922 -7.90 4.60 18.65
CA HIS A 922 -9.04 3.74 18.98
C HIS A 922 -9.63 3.10 17.72
N GLU A 923 -9.93 3.90 16.70
CA GLU A 923 -10.53 3.45 15.44
C GLU A 923 -9.68 2.34 14.79
N GLY A 924 -8.39 2.59 14.57
CA GLY A 924 -7.43 1.62 14.06
C GLY A 924 -7.00 0.51 15.04
N LEU A 925 -7.63 0.36 16.21
CA LEU A 925 -7.61 -0.90 16.99
C LEU A 925 -8.82 -1.78 16.70
N VAL A 926 -9.88 -1.21 16.13
CA VAL A 926 -11.16 -1.87 15.82
C VAL A 926 -11.24 -2.24 14.34
N THR A 927 -10.75 -1.39 13.43
CA THR A 927 -10.89 -1.55 11.97
C THR A 927 -9.66 -2.17 11.29
N ASP A 928 -8.47 -1.69 11.65
CA ASP A 928 -7.21 -2.01 10.97
C ASP A 928 -6.87 -3.51 11.14
N PRO A 929 -6.62 -4.28 10.07
CA PRO A 929 -6.03 -5.61 10.18
C PRO A 929 -4.55 -5.53 10.57
N HIS A 930 -3.89 -4.37 10.41
CA HIS A 930 -2.50 -4.20 10.78
C HIS A 930 -2.34 -3.86 12.26
N SER A 931 -1.33 -4.44 12.90
CA SER A 931 -0.85 -3.92 14.17
C SER A 931 -0.51 -2.42 14.08
N PRO A 932 -0.79 -1.60 15.10
CA PRO A 932 -0.29 -0.23 15.16
C PRO A 932 1.23 -0.19 14.94
N ALA A 933 1.72 0.75 14.14
CA ALA A 933 3.10 0.75 13.62
C ALA A 933 4.21 0.61 14.68
N ARG A 934 3.95 1.06 15.92
CA ARG A 934 4.81 0.80 17.10
C ARG A 934 5.00 -0.70 17.36
N PHE A 935 3.94 -1.50 17.28
CA PHE A 935 3.97 -2.95 17.53
C PHE A 935 4.40 -3.77 16.31
N ARG A 936 4.19 -3.28 15.06
CA ARG A 936 4.88 -3.79 13.85
C ARG A 936 6.41 -3.69 13.98
N VAL A 937 6.91 -2.70 14.73
CA VAL A 937 8.34 -2.61 15.08
C VAL A 937 8.71 -3.45 16.29
N LEU A 938 7.99 -3.34 17.42
CA LEU A 938 8.39 -3.95 18.69
C LEU A 938 8.22 -5.48 18.70
N GLY A 939 7.08 -6.02 18.24
CA GLY A 939 6.81 -7.46 18.27
C GLY A 939 7.76 -8.24 17.36
N THR A 940 7.84 -7.79 16.11
CA THR A 940 8.69 -8.32 15.04
C THR A 940 10.18 -8.35 15.41
N LEU A 941 10.69 -7.29 16.05
CA LEU A 941 12.09 -7.28 16.53
C LEU A 941 12.29 -8.12 17.79
N SER A 942 11.31 -8.21 18.68
CA SER A 942 11.41 -9.07 19.88
C SER A 942 11.53 -10.55 19.53
N ASN A 943 11.00 -10.96 18.37
CA ASN A 943 11.13 -12.29 17.79
C ASN A 943 12.44 -12.50 16.99
N SER A 944 13.18 -11.44 16.65
CA SER A 944 14.35 -11.51 15.77
C SER A 944 15.65 -11.79 16.54
N ARG A 945 16.11 -13.05 16.50
CA ARG A 945 17.39 -13.48 17.10
C ARG A 945 18.61 -12.70 16.58
N ASP A 946 18.53 -12.17 15.36
CA ASP A 946 19.59 -11.40 14.73
C ASP A 946 19.60 -9.95 15.17
N PHE A 947 18.42 -9.32 15.36
CA PHE A 947 18.30 -8.05 16.07
C PHE A 947 18.89 -8.14 17.48
N LEU A 948 18.50 -9.16 18.25
CA LEU A 948 19.01 -9.40 19.61
C LEU A 948 20.53 -9.48 19.65
N ARG A 949 21.12 -10.22 18.69
CA ARG A 949 22.58 -10.37 18.54
C ARG A 949 23.25 -9.07 18.10
N HIS A 950 22.62 -8.30 17.23
CA HIS A 950 23.15 -7.04 16.70
C HIS A 950 23.13 -5.90 17.72
N PHE A 951 22.09 -5.78 18.54
CA PHE A 951 21.98 -4.73 19.56
C PHE A 951 22.46 -5.17 20.95
N GLY A 952 22.68 -6.47 21.17
CA GLY A 952 23.28 -7.01 22.40
C GLY A 952 22.29 -7.08 23.57
N CYS A 953 21.00 -7.28 23.27
CA CYS A 953 19.93 -7.13 24.25
C CYS A 953 19.92 -8.28 25.28
N PRO A 954 20.04 -8.00 26.59
CA PRO A 954 20.00 -9.03 27.64
C PRO A 954 18.65 -9.75 27.68
N VAL A 955 18.66 -11.06 27.96
CA VAL A 955 17.42 -11.82 28.19
C VAL A 955 16.68 -11.25 29.41
N GLY A 956 15.39 -10.95 29.24
CA GLY A 956 14.55 -10.27 30.22
C GLY A 956 14.46 -8.75 30.05
N SER A 957 15.12 -8.15 29.04
CA SER A 957 14.77 -6.77 28.63
C SER A 957 13.46 -6.78 27.82
N PRO A 958 12.72 -5.65 27.72
CA PRO A 958 11.45 -5.60 27.00
C PRO A 958 11.52 -6.08 25.53
N MET A 959 12.63 -5.80 24.85
CA MET A 959 12.89 -6.27 23.48
C MET A 959 13.44 -7.70 23.41
N ASN A 960 13.67 -8.38 24.55
CA ASN A 960 14.16 -9.75 24.62
C ASN A 960 13.43 -10.52 25.74
N PRO A 961 12.12 -10.84 25.56
CA PRO A 961 11.32 -11.55 26.55
C PRO A 961 11.78 -13.00 26.82
N GLY A 962 12.77 -13.53 26.07
CA GLY A 962 13.30 -14.88 26.22
C GLY A 962 12.46 -15.98 25.56
N GLN A 963 11.15 -15.77 25.43
CA GLN A 963 10.27 -16.54 24.54
C GLN A 963 10.06 -15.76 23.24
N LEU A 964 10.41 -16.38 22.11
CA LEU A 964 10.33 -15.79 20.77
C LEU A 964 9.29 -16.59 19.96
N CYS A 965 8.42 -15.90 19.23
CA CYS A 965 7.49 -16.52 18.30
C CYS A 965 8.11 -16.59 16.89
N GLU A 966 8.02 -17.74 16.24
CA GLU A 966 8.65 -18.00 14.94
C GLU A 966 7.74 -18.94 14.13
N VAL A 967 7.40 -18.59 12.89
CA VAL A 967 6.53 -19.39 12.00
C VAL A 967 7.32 -19.72 10.72
N TRP A 968 7.59 -18.70 9.92
CA TRP A 968 8.44 -18.72 8.73
C TRP A 968 9.88 -18.32 9.09
#